data_AF-A0A920CX99-F1
#
_entry.id   AF-A0A920CX99-F1
#
_cell.length_a   1.000
_cell.length_b   1.000
_cell.length_c   1.000
_cell.angle_alpha   90.00
_cell.angle_beta   90.00
_cell.angle_gamma   90.00
#
_symmetry.space_group_name_H-M   'P 1'
#
loop_
_entity.id
_entity.type
_entity.pdbx_description
1 polymer ?
#
loop_
_entity_poly.entity_id
_entity_poly.type
_entity_poly.pdbx_seq_one_letter_code
_entity_poly.pdbx_strand_id
1 'polypeptide(L)'
;MSKQYSWTVKWLSVLLSAVVLLSFSPTTATASVGLTNANQYKAFHDTYNESDPDQKFRDALSLKFYNVELDIMVDTNHTTYSGSQYPDYLQGKVRLYVKHDAAAWPNTRDLYKYFEDVAAQIDSNDGSVHGDGKSIIINLDMKTANSPNYAAVSSSLQALFEHYGQQMSYGYIGDSDSFNEGAITVVLSGAEEMKTAYFNYVSGSTGKLLAFKDEVYSITDSRYGNVADYFPQEADIYHRFYAVHWKHIESGFDLLMPGNWSQEEEQRLQDMITLATQKGYTLRFYSLNGNEGAWHYKFPNGDGEAAQRWTQFAYVNHKLGTQHFVSTDSYFAMTDIYDRFVVPLRDYNHRVEKQGGSQNGVDASVSITDDKRIVEVHKAEGPFNHNLWYSVGSIQDNGYIQWTTNERINPGGSNKNGVQPNSDVANINGQYVVVQVNKTDGTGSGLWANIGRLESNSTITWMTNERISFNGQHTEGTWPHIAIDGDNILLVYLNGGALHYQTGRINATNYTIEWSSKGTVNNQSGERPDVALQDGKIIVVYRSNSKLSYTTGTLNANGQVAWHTSGNMQGQDGKDPTVAFVGSNKVIELHTSENTGLIWYNIGELQWPNIAWENNYVWDSGTSSTPSVDYNAAHNILIDIHKAAANDALWYNSGKINLQ
;
A
#
# COMPACT_ATOMS: atom_id res chain seq x y z
N MET A 1 20.24 69.47 -50.47
CA MET A 1 20.50 68.82 -51.79
C MET A 1 19.79 67.47 -51.79
N SER A 2 18.48 67.47 -52.03
CA SER A 2 17.83 67.00 -53.26
C SER A 2 18.09 65.53 -53.63
N LYS A 3 17.13 64.65 -53.36
CA LYS A 3 16.25 64.07 -54.40
C LYS A 3 15.19 63.17 -53.77
N GLN A 4 13.93 63.55 -53.97
CA GLN A 4 12.76 62.69 -53.86
C GLN A 4 12.68 61.79 -55.10
N TYR A 5 12.17 60.57 -54.94
CA TYR A 5 11.19 59.97 -55.87
C TYR A 5 10.29 59.01 -55.08
N SER A 6 9.00 59.33 -55.07
CA SER A 6 7.89 58.55 -54.53
C SER A 6 7.24 57.70 -55.62
N TRP A 7 6.71 56.52 -55.30
CA TRP A 7 5.48 55.95 -55.89
C TRP A 7 4.81 55.09 -54.79
N THR A 8 3.80 55.63 -54.09
CA THR A 8 2.35 55.32 -54.18
C THR A 8 1.99 53.87 -53.83
N VAL A 9 1.53 53.58 -52.61
CA VAL A 9 0.15 53.70 -52.08
C VAL A 9 -0.79 52.60 -52.59
N LYS A 10 -1.20 51.71 -51.67
CA LYS A 10 -2.56 51.19 -51.60
C LYS A 10 -3.12 51.44 -50.19
N TRP A 11 -4.28 52.06 -50.19
CA TRP A 11 -5.21 52.25 -49.07
C TRP A 11 -5.68 50.88 -48.53
N LEU A 12 -6.25 50.70 -47.33
CA LEU A 12 -7.30 51.49 -46.67
C LEU A 12 -7.42 51.02 -45.20
N SER A 13 -7.75 51.97 -44.33
CA SER A 13 -8.24 51.94 -42.94
C SER A 13 -8.93 50.68 -42.40
N VAL A 14 -8.77 50.42 -41.08
CA VAL A 14 -9.88 50.12 -40.12
C VAL A 14 -9.41 50.17 -38.66
N LEU A 15 -10.20 50.94 -37.88
CA LEU A 15 -10.47 51.00 -36.44
C LEU A 15 -9.47 50.51 -35.38
N LEU A 16 -9.13 51.47 -34.52
CA LEU A 16 -8.70 51.29 -33.14
C LEU A 16 -9.92 50.84 -32.29
N SER A 17 -9.93 49.59 -31.84
CA SER A 17 -10.79 49.13 -30.75
C SER A 17 -9.91 48.49 -29.69
N ALA A 18 -9.90 49.10 -28.50
CA ALA A 18 -9.22 48.59 -27.32
C ALA A 18 -9.80 47.24 -26.92
N VAL A 19 -9.03 46.17 -27.12
CA VAL A 19 -9.29 44.87 -26.50
C VAL A 19 -8.47 44.82 -25.22
N VAL A 20 -9.17 44.89 -24.09
CA VAL A 20 -8.65 44.48 -22.78
C VAL A 20 -8.34 42.99 -22.90
N LEU A 21 -7.06 42.65 -23.04
CA LEU A 21 -6.57 41.28 -22.91
C LEU A 21 -6.66 40.91 -21.41
N LEU A 22 -7.81 40.38 -21.01
CA LEU A 22 -7.91 39.52 -19.83
C LEU A 22 -7.06 38.29 -20.13
N SER A 23 -5.85 38.27 -19.59
CA SER A 23 -5.00 37.08 -19.52
C SER A 23 -5.67 36.09 -18.57
N PHE A 24 -6.54 35.24 -19.12
CA PHE A 24 -6.89 33.98 -18.49
C PHE A 24 -5.64 33.10 -18.55
N SER A 25 -4.91 33.02 -17.45
CA SER A 25 -3.97 31.93 -17.23
C SER A 25 -4.81 30.67 -16.97
N PRO A 26 -4.83 29.65 -17.84
CA PRO A 26 -5.32 28.35 -17.42
C PRO A 26 -4.30 27.84 -16.39
N THR A 27 -4.70 27.76 -15.13
CA THR A 27 -4.00 26.95 -14.13
C THR A 27 -4.22 25.49 -14.50
N THR A 28 -3.45 24.99 -15.46
CA THR A 28 -3.19 23.55 -15.54
C THR A 28 -2.22 23.24 -14.41
N ALA A 29 -2.77 22.89 -13.25
CA ALA A 29 -2.04 22.14 -12.25
C ALA A 29 -1.76 20.77 -12.86
N THR A 30 -0.69 20.65 -13.62
CA THR A 30 -0.08 19.35 -13.86
C THR A 30 0.64 18.99 -12.57
N ALA A 31 -0.09 18.34 -11.66
CA ALA A 31 0.52 17.59 -10.59
C ALA A 31 1.39 16.51 -11.25
N SER A 32 2.71 16.69 -11.27
CA SER A 32 3.60 15.56 -11.47
C SER A 32 3.56 14.75 -10.18
N VAL A 33 2.55 13.90 -10.05
CA VAL A 33 2.65 12.76 -9.15
C VAL A 33 3.85 11.99 -9.66
N GLY A 34 4.98 12.04 -8.94
CA GLY A 34 6.12 11.20 -9.26
C GLY A 34 5.62 9.76 -9.20
N LEU A 35 5.41 9.15 -10.36
CA LEU A 35 5.04 7.75 -10.48
C LEU A 35 6.17 6.95 -9.84
N THR A 36 5.95 6.45 -8.64
CA THR A 36 6.82 5.43 -8.05
C THR A 36 6.63 4.18 -8.90
N ASN A 37 7.59 3.91 -9.80
CA ASN A 37 7.69 2.63 -10.50
C ASN A 37 8.06 1.55 -9.49
N ALA A 38 7.11 1.17 -8.65
CA ALA A 38 7.28 0.19 -7.59
C ALA A 38 7.59 -1.23 -8.07
N ASN A 39 7.54 -1.45 -9.39
CA ASN A 39 7.95 -2.68 -10.05
C ASN A 39 9.45 -3.03 -9.84
N GLN A 40 10.24 -2.15 -9.21
CA GLN A 40 11.69 -2.33 -9.04
C GLN A 40 12.12 -3.12 -7.77
N TYR A 41 11.19 -3.45 -6.86
CA TYR A 41 11.51 -4.05 -5.55
C TYR A 41 11.05 -5.51 -5.43
N LYS A 42 10.99 -6.20 -6.56
CA LYS A 42 10.46 -7.56 -6.69
C LYS A 42 11.59 -8.60 -6.74
N ALA A 43 11.49 -9.66 -5.93
CA ALA A 43 12.33 -10.85 -6.02
C ALA A 43 11.47 -12.09 -6.20
N PHE A 44 11.94 -13.02 -7.02
CA PHE A 44 11.19 -14.23 -7.35
C PHE A 44 11.89 -15.44 -6.74
N HIS A 45 11.15 -16.17 -5.90
CA HIS A 45 11.57 -17.46 -5.34
C HIS A 45 11.16 -18.58 -6.31
N ASP A 46 11.99 -19.62 -6.45
CA ASP A 46 11.72 -20.75 -7.35
C ASP A 46 11.35 -20.34 -8.79
N THR A 47 12.31 -19.76 -9.51
CA THR A 47 12.08 -19.21 -10.86
C THR A 47 11.93 -20.24 -11.96
N TYR A 48 11.60 -21.48 -11.60
CA TYR A 48 11.47 -22.62 -12.48
C TYR A 48 10.29 -23.49 -12.02
N ASN A 49 9.71 -24.25 -12.95
CA ASN A 49 8.72 -25.30 -12.72
C ASN A 49 9.28 -26.60 -13.29
N GLU A 50 9.22 -27.70 -12.54
CA GLU A 50 9.79 -28.98 -12.97
C GLU A 50 9.14 -29.53 -14.24
N SER A 51 7.92 -29.09 -14.56
CA SER A 51 7.21 -29.41 -15.80
C SER A 51 7.51 -28.43 -16.96
N ASP A 52 7.87 -27.18 -16.66
CA ASP A 52 8.24 -26.14 -17.63
C ASP A 52 9.16 -25.08 -16.96
N PRO A 53 10.47 -25.37 -16.83
CA PRO A 53 11.38 -24.53 -16.04
C PRO A 53 11.66 -23.16 -16.68
N ASP A 54 11.25 -23.04 -17.92
CA ASP A 54 11.55 -21.95 -18.82
C ASP A 54 10.50 -20.84 -18.74
N GLN A 55 9.24 -21.19 -18.58
CA GLN A 55 8.14 -20.23 -18.58
C GLN A 55 8.20 -19.31 -17.36
N LYS A 56 8.36 -19.85 -16.15
CA LYS A 56 8.46 -19.07 -14.91
C LYS A 56 9.65 -18.08 -14.93
N PHE A 57 10.81 -18.52 -15.41
CA PHE A 57 11.99 -17.68 -15.50
C PHE A 57 11.76 -16.49 -16.44
N ARG A 58 11.25 -16.75 -17.65
CA ARG A 58 10.94 -15.70 -18.62
C ARG A 58 9.83 -14.77 -18.14
N ASP A 59 8.82 -15.30 -17.46
CA ASP A 59 7.74 -14.50 -16.89
C ASP A 59 8.28 -13.53 -15.84
N ALA A 60 9.19 -13.99 -14.97
CA ALA A 60 9.85 -13.14 -14.00
C ALA A 60 10.65 -12.00 -14.64
N LEU A 61 11.40 -12.31 -15.71
CA LEU A 61 12.09 -11.27 -16.47
C LEU A 61 11.10 -10.31 -17.16
N SER A 62 10.00 -10.81 -17.71
CA SER A 62 8.97 -9.97 -18.34
C SER A 62 8.27 -9.04 -17.34
N LEU A 63 8.10 -9.49 -16.10
CA LEU A 63 7.55 -8.73 -14.98
C LEU A 63 8.59 -7.84 -14.28
N LYS A 64 9.80 -7.72 -14.84
CA LYS A 64 10.89 -6.86 -14.36
C LYS A 64 11.38 -7.18 -12.94
N PHE A 65 11.48 -8.47 -12.60
CA PHE A 65 12.16 -8.88 -11.38
C PHE A 65 13.68 -8.63 -11.49
N TYR A 66 14.29 -8.14 -10.41
CA TYR A 66 15.74 -7.87 -10.32
C TYR A 66 16.47 -8.91 -9.47
N ASN A 67 15.77 -9.90 -8.92
CA ASN A 67 16.36 -10.98 -8.18
C ASN A 67 15.59 -12.28 -8.48
N VAL A 68 16.32 -13.29 -8.93
CA VAL A 68 15.79 -14.60 -9.35
C VAL A 68 16.57 -15.70 -8.64
N GLU A 69 15.87 -16.65 -8.05
CA GLU A 69 16.47 -17.87 -7.51
C GLU A 69 16.40 -19.05 -8.49
N LEU A 70 17.52 -19.77 -8.61
CA LEU A 70 17.67 -21.01 -9.35
C LEU A 70 18.21 -22.08 -8.41
N ASP A 71 17.40 -23.11 -8.15
CA ASP A 71 17.87 -24.30 -7.45
C ASP A 71 18.78 -25.09 -8.39
N ILE A 72 20.03 -25.31 -7.98
CA ILE A 72 21.02 -26.01 -8.81
C ILE A 72 21.43 -27.33 -8.19
N MET A 73 21.66 -28.32 -9.06
CA MET A 73 22.22 -29.60 -8.65
C MET A 73 22.95 -30.35 -9.75
N VAL A 74 23.67 -31.39 -9.33
CA VAL A 74 24.28 -32.38 -10.22
C VAL A 74 23.32 -33.56 -10.43
N ASP A 75 23.46 -34.26 -11.55
CA ASP A 75 22.75 -35.54 -11.73
C ASP A 75 23.39 -36.66 -10.91
N THR A 76 22.67 -37.77 -10.75
CA THR A 76 23.10 -38.93 -9.95
C THR A 76 24.39 -39.59 -10.48
N ASN A 77 24.71 -39.39 -11.77
CA ASN A 77 25.90 -39.96 -12.40
C ASN A 77 27.08 -38.99 -12.44
N HIS A 78 26.92 -37.78 -11.88
CA HIS A 78 27.86 -36.66 -11.97
C HIS A 78 28.40 -36.46 -13.39
N THR A 79 27.50 -36.48 -14.38
CA THR A 79 27.92 -36.37 -15.78
C THR A 79 28.62 -35.03 -16.04
N THR A 80 29.47 -35.01 -17.07
CA THR A 80 30.20 -33.81 -17.48
C THR A 80 29.67 -33.28 -18.80
N TYR A 81 29.86 -31.99 -19.04
CA TYR A 81 29.61 -31.41 -20.37
C TYR A 81 30.62 -32.02 -21.34
N SER A 82 30.14 -32.88 -22.23
CA SER A 82 30.98 -33.56 -23.22
C SER A 82 30.29 -33.63 -24.58
N GLY A 83 30.98 -33.17 -25.61
CA GLY A 83 30.51 -33.19 -26.99
C GLY A 83 30.18 -31.80 -27.54
N SER A 84 30.10 -31.70 -28.86
CA SER A 84 29.96 -30.44 -29.61
C SER A 84 28.68 -29.65 -29.33
N GLN A 85 27.69 -30.27 -28.67
CA GLN A 85 26.45 -29.60 -28.29
C GLN A 85 26.58 -28.71 -27.05
N TYR A 86 27.70 -28.78 -26.34
CA TYR A 86 27.97 -27.96 -25.16
C TYR A 86 29.07 -26.92 -25.45
N PRO A 87 29.06 -25.77 -24.78
CA PRO A 87 30.07 -24.74 -24.97
C PRO A 87 31.49 -25.21 -24.64
N ASP A 88 32.48 -24.72 -25.40
CA ASP A 88 33.89 -25.10 -25.24
C ASP A 88 34.43 -24.81 -23.83
N TYR A 89 34.01 -23.71 -23.20
CA TYR A 89 34.45 -23.32 -21.87
C TYR A 89 33.96 -24.24 -20.74
N LEU A 90 32.97 -25.11 -21.02
CA LEU A 90 32.43 -26.08 -20.07
C LEU A 90 32.90 -27.51 -20.32
N GLN A 91 33.62 -27.80 -21.40
CA GLN A 91 33.99 -29.18 -21.73
C GLN A 91 34.77 -29.84 -20.58
N GLY A 92 34.30 -31.01 -20.14
CA GLY A 92 34.85 -31.77 -19.01
C GLY A 92 34.45 -31.26 -17.61
N LYS A 93 33.69 -30.17 -17.51
CA LYS A 93 33.12 -29.66 -16.24
C LYS A 93 31.88 -30.47 -15.85
N VAL A 94 31.57 -30.54 -14.55
CA VAL A 94 30.38 -31.26 -14.08
C VAL A 94 29.12 -30.52 -14.51
N ARG A 95 28.10 -31.27 -14.93
CA ARG A 95 26.84 -30.69 -15.38
C ARG A 95 26.03 -30.18 -14.20
N LEU A 96 25.57 -28.94 -14.34
CA LEU A 96 24.69 -28.27 -13.39
C LEU A 96 23.34 -28.07 -14.05
N TYR A 97 22.30 -28.57 -13.39
CA TYR A 97 20.92 -28.48 -13.81
C TYR A 97 20.15 -27.57 -12.87
N VAL A 98 19.19 -26.84 -13.40
CA VAL A 98 18.21 -26.10 -12.58
C VAL A 98 17.04 -27.01 -12.26
N LYS A 99 16.87 -27.39 -10.98
CA LYS A 99 15.72 -28.16 -10.44
C LYS A 99 15.71 -28.22 -8.90
N HIS A 100 14.53 -28.44 -8.32
CA HIS A 100 14.29 -28.48 -6.86
C HIS A 100 14.74 -29.78 -6.19
N ASP A 101 14.40 -30.93 -6.79
CA ASP A 101 14.56 -32.24 -6.15
C ASP A 101 15.36 -33.25 -6.99
N ALA A 102 15.69 -34.37 -6.35
CA ALA A 102 16.47 -35.44 -6.98
C ALA A 102 15.70 -36.20 -8.08
N ALA A 103 14.40 -35.96 -8.26
CA ALA A 103 13.60 -36.74 -9.19
C ALA A 103 14.01 -36.50 -10.65
N ALA A 104 13.69 -37.48 -11.48
CA ALA A 104 14.02 -37.48 -12.90
C ALA A 104 12.95 -36.70 -13.67
N TRP A 105 13.27 -35.45 -14.01
CA TRP A 105 12.40 -34.57 -14.77
C TRP A 105 12.89 -34.44 -16.20
N PRO A 106 12.12 -34.88 -17.22
CA PRO A 106 12.58 -34.92 -18.62
C PRO A 106 12.87 -33.53 -19.22
N ASN A 107 12.39 -32.46 -18.59
CA ASN A 107 12.50 -31.09 -19.07
C ASN A 107 13.58 -30.27 -18.35
N THR A 108 14.53 -30.90 -17.65
CA THR A 108 15.56 -30.15 -16.92
C THR A 108 16.55 -29.45 -17.84
N ARG A 109 16.80 -28.16 -17.56
CA ARG A 109 17.69 -27.29 -18.34
C ARG A 109 19.06 -27.14 -17.65
N ASP A 110 20.12 -27.11 -18.45
CA ASP A 110 21.47 -26.83 -17.96
C ASP A 110 21.58 -25.35 -17.52
N LEU A 111 22.27 -25.10 -16.40
CA LEU A 111 22.42 -23.77 -15.81
C LEU A 111 22.97 -22.73 -16.79
N TYR A 112 23.95 -23.08 -17.61
CA TYR A 112 24.62 -22.13 -18.51
C TYR A 112 23.65 -21.45 -19.48
N LYS A 113 22.56 -22.15 -19.85
CA LYS A 113 21.56 -21.62 -20.78
C LYS A 113 20.74 -20.48 -20.17
N TYR A 114 20.59 -20.42 -18.84
CA TYR A 114 19.95 -19.28 -18.18
C TYR A 114 20.84 -18.04 -18.25
N PHE A 115 22.16 -18.21 -18.14
CA PHE A 115 23.11 -17.11 -18.33
C PHE A 115 23.15 -16.65 -19.79
N GLU A 116 23.01 -17.57 -20.77
CA GLU A 116 22.85 -17.20 -22.19
C GLU A 116 21.62 -16.30 -22.40
N ASP A 117 20.47 -16.66 -21.82
CA ASP A 117 19.23 -15.86 -21.93
C ASP A 117 19.42 -14.46 -21.32
N VAL A 118 20.01 -14.40 -20.11
CA VAL A 118 20.24 -13.12 -19.40
C VAL A 118 21.23 -12.24 -20.16
N ALA A 119 22.35 -12.81 -20.62
CA ALA A 119 23.36 -12.09 -21.39
C ALA A 119 22.80 -11.56 -22.71
N ALA A 120 22.05 -12.39 -23.44
CA ALA A 120 21.39 -11.96 -24.67
C ALA A 120 20.40 -10.82 -24.42
N GLN A 121 19.67 -10.86 -23.30
CA GLN A 121 18.75 -9.80 -22.94
C GLN A 121 19.49 -8.51 -22.56
N ILE A 122 20.58 -8.58 -21.80
CA ILE A 122 21.45 -7.44 -21.48
C ILE A 122 22.00 -6.78 -22.75
N ASP A 123 22.49 -7.59 -23.69
CA ASP A 123 23.02 -7.11 -24.96
C ASP A 123 21.93 -6.43 -25.81
N SER A 124 20.67 -6.89 -25.70
CA SER A 124 19.54 -6.29 -26.38
C SER A 124 19.00 -5.01 -25.73
N ASN A 125 19.28 -4.80 -24.44
CA ASN A 125 18.69 -3.76 -23.61
C ASN A 125 19.76 -2.80 -23.05
N ASP A 126 20.68 -2.35 -23.89
CA ASP A 126 21.66 -1.29 -23.57
C ASP A 126 22.48 -1.52 -22.28
N GLY A 127 22.80 -2.78 -21.95
CA GLY A 127 23.71 -3.12 -20.85
C GLY A 127 23.06 -3.43 -19.50
N SER A 128 21.74 -3.54 -19.42
CA SER A 128 21.05 -4.20 -18.28
C SER A 128 19.91 -5.08 -18.75
N VAL A 129 19.44 -6.02 -17.91
CA VAL A 129 18.36 -6.94 -18.30
C VAL A 129 17.08 -6.21 -18.70
N HIS A 130 16.80 -5.05 -18.11
CA HIS A 130 15.54 -4.31 -18.32
C HIS A 130 15.72 -2.95 -19.00
N GLY A 131 16.94 -2.61 -19.45
CA GLY A 131 17.24 -1.34 -20.13
C GLY A 131 17.26 -0.10 -19.23
N ASP A 132 17.34 -0.31 -17.92
CA ASP A 132 17.29 0.74 -16.90
C ASP A 132 18.62 0.94 -16.15
N GLY A 133 19.67 0.22 -16.55
CA GLY A 133 21.01 0.29 -15.96
C GLY A 133 21.18 -0.43 -14.62
N LYS A 134 20.20 -1.19 -14.13
CA LYS A 134 20.29 -1.91 -12.85
C LYS A 134 20.79 -3.35 -13.00
N SER A 135 21.53 -3.85 -12.00
CA SER A 135 21.93 -5.26 -11.93
C SER A 135 20.73 -6.17 -11.72
N ILE A 136 20.73 -7.34 -12.37
CA ILE A 136 19.96 -8.50 -11.91
C ILE A 136 20.78 -9.28 -10.90
N ILE A 137 20.14 -9.87 -9.90
CA ILE A 137 20.71 -10.81 -8.96
C ILE A 137 20.25 -12.20 -9.31
N ILE A 138 21.19 -13.12 -9.51
CA ILE A 138 20.92 -14.54 -9.70
C ILE A 138 21.36 -15.27 -8.44
N ASN A 139 20.41 -15.71 -7.63
CA ASN A 139 20.67 -16.55 -6.47
C ASN A 139 20.73 -18.02 -6.89
N LEU A 140 21.88 -18.66 -6.68
CA LEU A 140 22.10 -20.07 -7.01
C LEU A 140 22.05 -20.90 -5.74
N ASP A 141 20.94 -21.62 -5.54
CA ASP A 141 20.73 -22.44 -4.36
C ASP A 141 21.20 -23.87 -4.59
N MET A 142 22.39 -24.21 -4.07
CA MET A 142 22.94 -25.54 -4.28
C MET A 142 22.27 -26.56 -3.37
N LYS A 143 21.55 -27.50 -3.98
CA LYS A 143 20.97 -28.64 -3.27
C LYS A 143 22.02 -29.69 -2.96
N THR A 144 21.85 -30.36 -1.83
CA THR A 144 22.75 -31.44 -1.35
C THR A 144 22.43 -32.80 -1.97
N ALA A 145 21.34 -32.89 -2.74
CA ALA A 145 20.92 -34.10 -3.44
C ALA A 145 22.02 -34.62 -4.38
N ASN A 146 22.06 -35.95 -4.58
CA ASN A 146 23.06 -36.65 -5.39
C ASN A 146 24.51 -36.52 -4.91
N SER A 147 24.76 -36.07 -3.67
CA SER A 147 26.10 -36.02 -3.06
C SER A 147 27.14 -35.31 -3.95
N PRO A 148 26.94 -34.01 -4.24
CA PRO A 148 27.79 -33.27 -5.16
C PRO A 148 29.24 -33.20 -4.69
N ASN A 149 30.18 -33.30 -5.63
CA ASN A 149 31.57 -32.93 -5.39
C ASN A 149 31.71 -31.40 -5.53
N TYR A 150 31.68 -30.69 -4.40
CA TYR A 150 31.67 -29.23 -4.39
C TYR A 150 32.90 -28.57 -5.03
N ALA A 151 34.07 -29.23 -5.04
CA ALA A 151 35.24 -28.70 -5.76
C ALA A 151 35.04 -28.74 -7.29
N ALA A 152 34.44 -29.82 -7.79
CA ALA A 152 34.10 -29.94 -9.22
C ALA A 152 32.98 -28.96 -9.62
N VAL A 153 31.97 -28.80 -8.76
CA VAL A 153 30.91 -27.79 -8.93
C VAL A 153 31.51 -26.39 -8.98
N SER A 154 32.38 -26.03 -8.02
CA SER A 154 33.05 -24.72 -7.96
C SER A 154 33.85 -24.43 -9.23
N SER A 155 34.57 -25.42 -9.76
CA SER A 155 35.30 -25.27 -11.03
C SER A 155 34.38 -25.08 -12.24
N SER A 156 33.18 -25.63 -12.20
CA SER A 156 32.18 -25.50 -13.27
C SER A 156 31.49 -24.14 -13.22
N LEU A 157 31.12 -23.69 -12.02
CA LEU A 157 30.59 -22.35 -11.76
C LEU A 157 31.61 -21.26 -12.15
N GLN A 158 32.87 -21.39 -11.73
CA GLN A 158 33.89 -20.41 -12.08
C GLN A 158 34.12 -20.31 -13.59
N ALA A 159 34.16 -21.44 -14.31
CA ALA A 159 34.31 -21.42 -15.77
C ALA A 159 33.13 -20.73 -16.46
N LEU A 160 31.91 -20.91 -15.95
CA LEU A 160 30.72 -20.20 -16.40
C LEU A 160 30.82 -18.69 -16.13
N PHE A 161 31.20 -18.32 -14.91
CA PHE A 161 31.27 -16.91 -14.52
C PHE A 161 32.38 -16.17 -15.26
N GLU A 162 33.54 -16.80 -15.47
CA GLU A 162 34.64 -16.19 -16.23
C GLU A 162 34.25 -15.91 -17.69
N HIS A 163 33.43 -16.78 -18.29
CA HIS A 163 32.91 -16.56 -19.64
C HIS A 163 32.07 -15.29 -19.74
N TYR A 164 31.21 -15.03 -18.76
CA TYR A 164 30.35 -13.84 -18.69
C TYR A 164 30.97 -12.68 -17.90
N GLY A 165 32.24 -12.77 -17.50
CA GLY A 165 32.84 -11.89 -16.48
C GLY A 165 32.89 -10.39 -16.81
N GLN A 166 32.62 -9.99 -18.06
CA GLN A 166 32.48 -8.57 -18.43
C GLN A 166 31.14 -7.97 -17.99
N GLN A 167 30.10 -8.80 -17.88
CA GLN A 167 28.76 -8.41 -17.44
C GLN A 167 28.57 -8.63 -15.93
N MET A 168 29.47 -9.35 -15.28
CA MET A 168 29.31 -9.74 -13.88
C MET A 168 29.88 -8.73 -12.88
N SER A 169 29.21 -8.60 -11.74
CA SER A 169 29.75 -8.01 -10.53
C SER A 169 30.97 -8.81 -10.06
N TYR A 170 31.97 -8.12 -9.50
CA TYR A 170 33.19 -8.76 -9.06
C TYR A 170 33.84 -8.07 -7.86
N GLY A 171 34.79 -8.78 -7.25
CA GLY A 171 35.62 -8.29 -6.16
C GLY A 171 36.92 -9.08 -6.03
N TYR A 172 37.88 -8.58 -5.28
CA TYR A 172 39.15 -9.24 -4.99
C TYR A 172 39.26 -9.64 -3.52
N ILE A 173 39.66 -10.89 -3.29
CA ILE A 173 39.83 -11.42 -1.94
C ILE A 173 40.84 -10.59 -1.15
N GLY A 174 40.43 -10.17 0.04
CA GLY A 174 41.24 -9.32 0.93
C GLY A 174 41.09 -7.81 0.70
N ASP A 175 40.29 -7.38 -0.27
CA ASP A 175 39.98 -5.98 -0.54
C ASP A 175 38.46 -5.75 -0.56
N SER A 176 37.89 -5.33 0.58
CA SER A 176 36.45 -5.06 0.72
C SER A 176 35.94 -3.94 -0.18
N ASP A 177 36.82 -3.02 -0.57
CA ASP A 177 36.47 -1.82 -1.34
C ASP A 177 36.55 -2.08 -2.85
N SER A 178 37.03 -3.26 -3.25
CA SER A 178 37.15 -3.66 -4.64
C SER A 178 35.86 -4.12 -5.31
N PHE A 179 34.74 -4.09 -4.59
CA PHE A 179 33.45 -4.48 -5.15
C PHE A 179 33.06 -3.55 -6.30
N ASN A 180 32.83 -4.16 -7.46
CA ASN A 180 32.33 -3.48 -8.64
C ASN A 180 31.06 -4.17 -9.09
N GLU A 181 29.97 -3.41 -9.16
CA GLU A 181 28.67 -3.92 -9.60
C GLU A 181 28.61 -3.93 -11.14
N GLY A 182 28.30 -5.10 -11.69
CA GLY A 182 28.03 -5.30 -13.11
C GLY A 182 26.53 -5.41 -13.39
N ALA A 183 26.18 -5.86 -14.59
CA ALA A 183 24.79 -6.14 -14.97
C ALA A 183 24.23 -7.41 -14.30
N ILE A 184 25.10 -8.35 -13.90
CA ILE A 184 24.73 -9.62 -13.26
C ILE A 184 25.50 -9.75 -11.94
N THR A 185 24.76 -9.87 -10.84
CA THR A 185 25.32 -10.20 -9.53
C THR A 185 24.93 -11.63 -9.18
N VAL A 186 25.90 -12.50 -8.89
CA VAL A 186 25.61 -13.89 -8.49
C VAL A 186 25.77 -14.05 -6.99
N VAL A 187 24.77 -14.67 -6.37
CA VAL A 187 24.77 -15.04 -4.96
C VAL A 187 24.74 -16.56 -4.86
N LEU A 188 25.60 -17.12 -4.01
CA LEU A 188 25.66 -18.54 -3.71
C LEU A 188 24.90 -18.79 -2.41
N SER A 189 23.78 -19.51 -2.51
CA SER A 189 22.97 -19.97 -1.37
C SER A 189 22.97 -21.50 -1.24
N GLY A 190 22.26 -22.00 -0.23
CA GLY A 190 22.09 -23.44 -0.02
C GLY A 190 23.26 -24.04 0.75
N ALA A 191 23.85 -25.12 0.22
CA ALA A 191 24.92 -25.87 0.90
C ALA A 191 26.14 -25.01 1.28
N GLU A 192 26.41 -24.86 2.59
CA GLU A 192 27.57 -24.11 3.12
C GLU A 192 28.90 -24.67 2.64
N GLU A 193 28.98 -25.99 2.44
CA GLU A 193 30.17 -26.65 1.90
C GLU A 193 30.46 -26.23 0.46
N MET A 194 29.42 -25.93 -0.35
CA MET A 194 29.59 -25.40 -1.70
C MET A 194 30.19 -23.99 -1.66
N LYS A 195 29.61 -23.11 -0.82
CA LYS A 195 30.09 -21.73 -0.65
C LYS A 195 31.54 -21.70 -0.17
N THR A 196 31.90 -22.59 0.76
CA THR A 196 33.27 -22.74 1.24
C THR A 196 34.22 -23.26 0.14
N ALA A 197 33.78 -24.26 -0.62
CA ALA A 197 34.57 -24.82 -1.72
C ALA A 197 34.83 -23.78 -2.83
N TYR A 198 33.85 -22.95 -3.17
CA TYR A 198 34.00 -21.90 -4.19
C TYR A 198 35.02 -20.85 -3.74
N PHE A 199 34.90 -20.34 -2.51
CA PHE A 199 35.87 -19.38 -1.98
C PHE A 199 37.29 -19.93 -1.98
N ASN A 200 37.48 -21.18 -1.55
CA ASN A 200 38.79 -21.83 -1.55
C ASN A 200 39.33 -22.03 -2.97
N TYR A 201 38.47 -22.38 -3.93
CA TYR A 201 38.85 -22.53 -5.33
C TYR A 201 39.35 -21.20 -5.93
N VAL A 202 38.61 -20.11 -5.71
CA VAL A 202 38.99 -18.78 -6.21
C VAL A 202 40.23 -18.24 -5.49
N SER A 203 40.32 -18.41 -4.17
CA SER A 203 41.48 -18.03 -3.35
C SER A 203 42.77 -18.71 -3.84
N GLY A 204 42.67 -19.98 -4.22
CA GLY A 204 43.79 -20.76 -4.73
C GLY A 204 44.11 -20.54 -6.21
N SER A 205 43.36 -19.69 -6.92
CA SER A 205 43.50 -19.45 -8.36
C SER A 205 43.66 -17.97 -8.69
N THR A 206 42.57 -17.27 -9.00
CA THR A 206 42.60 -15.90 -9.55
C THR A 206 42.57 -14.81 -8.48
N GLY A 207 42.05 -15.11 -7.29
CA GLY A 207 41.73 -14.11 -6.27
C GLY A 207 40.54 -13.21 -6.62
N LYS A 208 39.96 -13.34 -7.83
CA LYS A 208 38.82 -12.54 -8.32
C LYS A 208 37.51 -13.30 -8.15
N LEU A 209 36.68 -12.85 -7.22
CA LEU A 209 35.34 -13.35 -6.98
C LEU A 209 34.38 -12.79 -8.05
N LEU A 210 33.57 -13.67 -8.63
CA LEU A 210 32.45 -13.33 -9.52
C LEU A 210 31.10 -13.75 -8.94
N ALA A 211 31.13 -14.41 -7.78
CA ALA A 211 29.97 -14.76 -7.01
C ALA A 211 30.24 -14.53 -5.52
N PHE A 212 29.19 -14.17 -4.81
CA PHE A 212 29.21 -13.76 -3.41
C PHE A 212 28.42 -14.75 -2.56
N LYS A 213 28.74 -14.86 -1.28
CA LYS A 213 28.06 -15.74 -0.35
C LYS A 213 26.90 -15.00 0.34
N ASP A 214 25.81 -15.73 0.58
CA ASP A 214 24.79 -15.34 1.56
C ASP A 214 25.03 -15.94 2.96
N GLU A 215 24.45 -15.28 3.96
CA GLU A 215 24.22 -15.84 5.28
C GLU A 215 22.72 -15.96 5.55
N VAL A 216 22.30 -17.04 6.20
CA VAL A 216 20.87 -17.36 6.36
C VAL A 216 20.46 -17.21 7.81
N TYR A 217 19.42 -16.41 8.04
CA TYR A 217 18.65 -16.39 9.28
C TYR A 217 17.31 -17.07 9.03
N SER A 218 17.19 -18.31 9.50
CA SER A 218 16.15 -19.25 9.13
C SER A 218 14.99 -19.32 10.12
N ILE A 219 13.92 -20.02 9.73
CA ILE A 219 12.77 -20.32 10.62
C ILE A 219 13.15 -21.09 11.89
N THR A 220 14.34 -21.68 11.99
CA THR A 220 14.80 -22.32 13.24
C THR A 220 15.63 -21.42 14.15
N ASP A 221 16.12 -20.27 13.65
CA ASP A 221 16.98 -19.38 14.42
C ASP A 221 16.20 -18.49 15.40
N SER A 222 16.80 -18.14 16.53
CA SER A 222 16.12 -17.22 17.46
C SER A 222 16.06 -15.81 16.88
N ARG A 223 14.93 -15.11 17.07
CA ARG A 223 14.81 -13.68 16.74
C ARG A 223 15.62 -12.88 17.77
N TYR A 224 16.58 -12.06 17.31
CA TYR A 224 17.31 -11.17 18.20
C TYR A 224 16.43 -10.01 18.66
N GLY A 225 16.60 -9.57 19.91
CA GLY A 225 15.91 -8.38 20.41
C GLY A 225 16.36 -7.11 19.66
N ASN A 226 17.67 -6.95 19.52
CA ASN A 226 18.28 -5.81 18.82
C ASN A 226 18.58 -6.16 17.35
N VAL A 227 18.29 -5.22 16.44
CA VAL A 227 18.59 -5.37 15.00
C VAL A 227 20.10 -5.41 14.75
N ALA A 228 20.91 -4.72 15.55
CA ALA A 228 22.36 -4.70 15.37
C ALA A 228 23.03 -6.07 15.52
N ASP A 229 22.40 -7.00 16.23
CA ASP A 229 22.93 -8.34 16.47
C ASP A 229 22.89 -9.22 15.19
N TYR A 230 22.10 -8.83 14.18
CA TYR A 230 22.08 -9.49 12.87
C TYR A 230 23.28 -9.12 11.99
N PHE A 231 23.94 -7.99 12.25
CA PHE A 231 25.02 -7.47 11.41
C PHE A 231 26.21 -7.06 12.29
N PRO A 232 26.87 -8.03 12.97
CA PRO A 232 27.91 -7.73 13.94
C PRO A 232 29.18 -7.15 13.30
N GLN A 233 29.35 -7.30 11.99
CA GLN A 233 30.53 -6.86 11.24
C GLN A 233 30.10 -6.05 10.00
N GLU A 234 31.05 -5.35 9.39
CA GLU A 234 30.88 -4.78 8.05
C GLU A 234 30.95 -5.92 7.02
N ALA A 235 30.28 -5.76 5.89
CA ALA A 235 30.39 -6.68 4.76
C ALA A 235 31.84 -6.75 4.28
N ASP A 236 32.34 -7.97 4.12
CA ASP A 236 33.58 -8.18 3.38
C ASP A 236 33.28 -8.43 1.90
N ILE A 237 34.32 -8.67 1.11
CA ILE A 237 34.16 -8.83 -0.34
C ILE A 237 33.38 -10.08 -0.74
N TYR A 238 33.29 -11.10 0.12
CA TYR A 238 32.59 -12.35 -0.15
C TYR A 238 31.23 -12.40 0.55
N HIS A 239 31.13 -11.91 1.79
CA HIS A 239 29.93 -11.88 2.61
C HIS A 239 29.20 -10.55 2.39
N ARG A 240 28.30 -10.52 1.40
CA ARG A 240 27.54 -9.31 1.02
C ARG A 240 26.03 -9.49 1.03
N PHE A 241 25.53 -10.70 1.29
CA PHE A 241 24.12 -11.02 1.20
C PHE A 241 23.62 -11.68 2.47
N TYR A 242 22.39 -11.37 2.86
CA TYR A 242 21.65 -12.12 3.88
C TYR A 242 20.33 -12.61 3.31
N ALA A 243 20.02 -13.88 3.54
CA ALA A 243 18.68 -14.42 3.38
C ALA A 243 18.01 -14.46 4.76
N VAL A 244 16.99 -13.62 4.95
CA VAL A 244 16.34 -13.42 6.25
C VAL A 244 14.90 -13.91 6.19
N HIS A 245 14.56 -14.90 7.01
CA HIS A 245 13.19 -15.36 7.13
C HIS A 245 12.30 -14.25 7.71
N TRP A 246 11.09 -14.06 7.16
CA TRP A 246 10.21 -12.95 7.54
C TRP A 246 9.90 -12.87 9.05
N LYS A 247 9.88 -14.00 9.76
CA LYS A 247 9.73 -14.04 11.23
C LYS A 247 10.72 -13.17 12.02
N HIS A 248 11.86 -12.82 11.42
CA HIS A 248 12.84 -11.99 12.09
C HIS A 248 12.40 -10.51 12.13
N ILE A 249 11.45 -10.13 11.28
CA ILE A 249 10.74 -8.87 11.32
C ILE A 249 9.54 -9.00 12.28
N GLU A 250 8.61 -9.89 11.95
CA GLU A 250 7.31 -10.03 12.60
C GLU A 250 7.33 -10.99 13.80
N SER A 251 6.92 -10.48 14.96
CA SER A 251 6.79 -11.26 16.18
C SER A 251 5.56 -12.17 16.11
N GLY A 252 5.72 -13.44 16.51
CA GLY A 252 4.62 -14.40 16.44
C GLY A 252 4.29 -14.90 15.03
N PHE A 253 5.17 -14.69 14.05
CA PHE A 253 5.04 -15.25 12.69
C PHE A 253 4.71 -16.75 12.69
N ASP A 254 5.32 -17.52 13.60
CA ASP A 254 5.11 -18.97 13.73
C ASP A 254 3.68 -19.34 14.17
N LEU A 255 2.92 -18.39 14.72
CA LEU A 255 1.51 -18.57 15.07
C LEU A 255 0.59 -18.35 13.86
N LEU A 256 1.14 -17.88 12.73
CA LEU A 256 0.41 -17.53 11.50
C LEU A 256 -0.84 -16.69 11.79
N MET A 257 -0.80 -15.84 12.82
CA MET A 257 -1.96 -15.07 13.22
C MET A 257 -2.17 -13.91 12.23
N PRO A 258 -3.37 -13.80 11.63
CA PRO A 258 -3.69 -12.73 10.70
C PRO A 258 -3.36 -11.34 11.24
N GLY A 259 -2.74 -10.53 10.38
CA GLY A 259 -2.76 -9.08 10.51
C GLY A 259 -1.74 -8.39 11.42
N ASN A 260 -0.85 -9.06 12.16
CA ASN A 260 -0.07 -8.46 13.26
C ASN A 260 0.93 -7.33 12.93
N TRP A 261 0.98 -6.77 11.71
CA TRP A 261 1.94 -5.74 11.31
C TRP A 261 1.85 -4.47 12.16
N SER A 262 2.70 -4.41 13.18
CA SER A 262 2.75 -3.31 14.14
C SER A 262 3.74 -2.23 13.71
N GLN A 263 3.60 -1.03 14.27
CA GLN A 263 4.59 0.05 14.07
C GLN A 263 5.99 -0.37 14.53
N GLU A 264 6.10 -1.24 15.55
CA GLU A 264 7.38 -1.79 16.00
C GLU A 264 8.01 -2.70 14.94
N GLU A 265 7.21 -3.48 14.21
CA GLU A 265 7.69 -4.36 13.14
C GLU A 265 8.07 -3.57 11.88
N GLU A 266 7.32 -2.51 11.57
CA GLU A 266 7.69 -1.56 10.52
C GLU A 266 9.02 -0.85 10.85
N GLN A 267 9.15 -0.30 12.05
CA GLN A 267 10.38 0.33 12.50
C GLN A 267 11.54 -0.67 12.47
N ARG A 268 11.31 -1.90 12.91
CA ARG A 268 12.34 -2.95 12.87
C ARG A 268 12.76 -3.30 11.44
N LEU A 269 11.81 -3.39 10.50
CA LEU A 269 12.12 -3.59 9.08
C LEU A 269 12.99 -2.43 8.56
N GLN A 270 12.58 -1.20 8.85
CA GLN A 270 13.34 0.00 8.48
C GLN A 270 14.76 0.00 9.08
N ASP A 271 14.89 -0.32 10.37
CA ASP A 271 16.18 -0.40 11.06
C ASP A 271 17.06 -1.49 10.44
N MET A 272 16.48 -2.65 10.12
CA MET A 272 17.21 -3.79 9.54
C MET A 272 17.73 -3.47 8.14
N ILE A 273 16.89 -2.90 7.28
CA ILE A 273 17.26 -2.43 5.95
C ILE A 273 18.34 -1.34 6.02
N THR A 274 18.13 -0.34 6.89
CA THR A 274 19.04 0.80 7.04
C THR A 274 20.41 0.32 7.50
N LEU A 275 20.44 -0.51 8.55
CA LEU A 275 21.70 -1.00 9.10
C LEU A 275 22.42 -1.93 8.13
N ALA A 276 21.70 -2.85 7.47
CA ALA A 276 22.30 -3.71 6.45
C ALA A 276 22.95 -2.89 5.33
N THR A 277 22.24 -1.88 4.81
CA THR A 277 22.78 -0.96 3.79
C THR A 277 24.02 -0.22 4.30
N GLN A 278 23.98 0.32 5.52
CA GLN A 278 25.13 1.01 6.13
C GLN A 278 26.35 0.08 6.27
N LYS A 279 26.10 -1.20 6.53
CA LYS A 279 27.11 -2.25 6.67
C LYS A 279 27.57 -2.85 5.33
N GLY A 280 27.02 -2.40 4.19
CA GLY A 280 27.35 -2.90 2.86
C GLY A 280 26.69 -4.22 2.47
N TYR A 281 25.66 -4.66 3.19
CA TYR A 281 24.90 -5.87 2.90
C TYR A 281 23.65 -5.62 2.05
N THR A 282 23.30 -6.62 1.26
CA THR A 282 22.01 -6.73 0.57
C THR A 282 21.14 -7.79 1.23
N LEU A 283 19.96 -7.40 1.68
CA LEU A 283 18.99 -8.31 2.27
C LEU A 283 18.05 -8.91 1.23
N ARG A 284 17.74 -10.19 1.42
CA ARG A 284 16.65 -10.92 0.78
C ARG A 284 15.76 -11.50 1.86
N PHE A 285 14.56 -10.97 1.98
CA PHE A 285 13.55 -11.55 2.85
C PHE A 285 12.85 -12.70 2.13
N TYR A 286 12.63 -13.82 2.82
CA TYR A 286 11.93 -14.97 2.23
C TYR A 286 10.81 -15.48 3.13
N SER A 287 9.98 -16.38 2.58
CA SER A 287 8.76 -16.92 3.19
C SER A 287 7.57 -15.96 3.26
N LEU A 288 7.47 -15.04 2.31
CA LEU A 288 6.26 -14.24 2.09
C LEU A 288 5.35 -14.91 1.04
N ASN A 289 4.98 -16.18 1.28
CA ASN A 289 4.18 -16.95 0.34
C ASN A 289 2.71 -16.93 0.76
N GLY A 290 1.82 -16.60 -0.17
CA GLY A 290 0.38 -16.58 0.08
C GLY A 290 -0.23 -17.98 0.06
N ASN A 291 -0.98 -18.28 -1.01
CA ASN A 291 -1.59 -19.59 -1.22
C ASN A 291 -0.59 -20.67 -1.69
N GLU A 292 0.51 -20.26 -2.30
CA GLU A 292 1.58 -21.12 -2.81
C GLU A 292 2.67 -21.35 -1.73
N GLY A 293 3.55 -22.34 -1.92
CA GLY A 293 4.64 -22.65 -0.98
C GLY A 293 4.41 -23.85 -0.05
N ALA A 294 5.41 -24.17 0.80
CA ALA A 294 5.30 -25.26 1.77
C ALA A 294 4.34 -24.91 2.93
N TRP A 295 3.80 -25.91 3.64
CA TRP A 295 2.79 -25.73 4.68
C TRP A 295 3.17 -24.73 5.78
N HIS A 296 4.47 -24.56 6.07
CA HIS A 296 5.00 -23.62 7.05
C HIS A 296 5.30 -22.22 6.50
N TYR A 297 5.10 -22.01 5.20
CA TYR A 297 5.29 -20.72 4.51
C TYR A 297 3.99 -20.09 4.00
N LYS A 298 2.86 -20.81 4.06
CA LYS A 298 1.56 -20.33 3.58
C LYS A 298 0.85 -19.46 4.60
N PHE A 299 0.31 -18.33 4.17
CA PHE A 299 -0.63 -17.56 4.97
C PHE A 299 -2.00 -18.25 5.05
N PRO A 300 -2.62 -18.37 6.24
CA PRO A 300 -3.93 -19.02 6.38
C PRO A 300 -5.05 -18.38 5.56
N ASN A 301 -4.94 -17.08 5.28
CA ASN A 301 -5.93 -16.30 4.51
C ASN A 301 -5.48 -16.01 3.07
N GLY A 302 -4.39 -16.62 2.61
CA GLY A 302 -3.93 -16.56 1.22
C GLY A 302 -3.12 -15.32 0.84
N ASP A 303 -3.10 -15.00 -0.46
CA ASP A 303 -2.17 -14.04 -1.07
C ASP A 303 -2.31 -12.59 -0.58
N GLY A 304 -3.45 -12.21 0.01
CA GLY A 304 -3.67 -10.86 0.54
C GLY A 304 -2.72 -10.45 1.66
N GLU A 305 -2.52 -11.35 2.62
CA GLU A 305 -1.64 -11.10 3.77
C GLU A 305 -0.17 -11.02 3.36
N ALA A 306 0.22 -11.85 2.39
CA ALA A 306 1.54 -11.81 1.79
C ALA A 306 1.75 -10.52 0.99
N ALA A 307 0.74 -10.11 0.20
CA ALA A 307 0.78 -8.88 -0.58
C ALA A 307 0.94 -7.65 0.32
N GLN A 308 0.22 -7.57 1.45
CA GLN A 308 0.36 -6.47 2.42
C GLN A 308 1.82 -6.34 2.92
N ARG A 309 2.44 -7.43 3.36
CA ARG A 309 3.84 -7.45 3.84
C ARG A 309 4.84 -7.09 2.74
N TRP A 310 4.62 -7.60 1.53
CA TRP A 310 5.41 -7.20 0.38
C TRP A 310 5.27 -5.70 0.09
N THR A 311 4.07 -5.14 0.19
CA THR A 311 3.85 -3.69 0.02
C THR A 311 4.70 -2.89 0.96
N GLN A 312 4.66 -3.24 2.25
CA GLN A 312 5.38 -2.51 3.29
C GLN A 312 6.88 -2.63 3.08
N PHE A 313 7.35 -3.82 2.70
CA PHE A 313 8.73 -3.98 2.25
C PHE A 313 9.08 -3.07 1.08
N ALA A 314 8.32 -3.13 -0.02
CA ALA A 314 8.60 -2.37 -1.23
C ALA A 314 8.58 -0.86 -0.95
N TYR A 315 7.65 -0.41 -0.09
CA TYR A 315 7.54 0.97 0.33
C TYR A 315 8.73 1.44 1.16
N VAL A 316 9.10 0.72 2.22
CA VAL A 316 10.26 1.05 3.06
C VAL A 316 11.54 1.06 2.22
N ASN A 317 11.73 0.03 1.38
CA ASN A 317 12.88 -0.08 0.49
C ASN A 317 12.93 1.10 -0.52
N HIS A 318 11.79 1.55 -1.04
CA HIS A 318 11.69 2.74 -1.89
C HIS A 318 12.03 4.03 -1.15
N LYS A 319 11.39 4.25 0.01
CA LYS A 319 11.54 5.44 0.84
C LYS A 319 12.99 5.65 1.27
N LEU A 320 13.72 4.56 1.52
CA LEU A 320 15.12 4.59 1.92
C LEU A 320 16.09 4.63 0.72
N GLY A 321 15.60 4.45 -0.51
CA GLY A 321 16.43 4.38 -1.71
C GLY A 321 17.36 3.18 -1.73
N THR A 322 16.97 2.08 -1.07
CA THR A 322 17.79 0.86 -0.93
C THR A 322 17.45 -0.17 -2.00
N GLN A 323 18.27 -1.21 -2.11
CA GLN A 323 18.13 -2.29 -3.10
C GLN A 323 18.06 -3.64 -2.40
N HIS A 324 17.07 -3.85 -1.55
CA HIS A 324 16.78 -5.15 -0.96
C HIS A 324 15.67 -5.89 -1.71
N PHE A 325 15.42 -7.13 -1.32
CA PHE A 325 14.56 -8.06 -2.06
C PHE A 325 13.60 -8.81 -1.14
N VAL A 326 12.42 -9.16 -1.66
CA VAL A 326 11.47 -10.12 -1.05
C VAL A 326 11.24 -11.24 -2.03
N SER A 327 11.48 -12.47 -1.61
CA SER A 327 11.29 -13.71 -2.37
C SER A 327 9.95 -14.35 -2.01
N THR A 328 9.16 -14.68 -3.05
CA THR A 328 7.87 -15.37 -2.92
C THR A 328 7.61 -16.35 -4.07
N ASP A 329 6.90 -17.44 -3.77
CA ASP A 329 6.35 -18.39 -4.74
C ASP A 329 5.04 -17.85 -5.36
N SER A 330 4.28 -17.06 -4.61
CA SER A 330 2.99 -16.45 -5.00
C SER A 330 3.14 -15.17 -5.85
N TYR A 331 4.28 -14.98 -6.52
CA TYR A 331 4.66 -13.71 -7.15
C TYR A 331 3.62 -13.15 -8.14
N PHE A 332 2.96 -14.00 -8.95
CA PHE A 332 1.93 -13.56 -9.88
C PHE A 332 0.73 -12.99 -9.15
N ALA A 333 0.16 -13.75 -8.21
CA ALA A 333 -1.00 -13.33 -7.43
C ALA A 333 -0.67 -12.06 -6.63
N MET A 334 0.48 -12.05 -5.97
CA MET A 334 0.89 -10.90 -5.17
C MET A 334 1.23 -9.66 -6.04
N THR A 335 1.82 -9.83 -7.23
CA THR A 335 2.05 -8.75 -8.19
C THR A 335 0.73 -8.21 -8.75
N ASP A 336 -0.21 -9.08 -9.10
CA ASP A 336 -1.53 -8.70 -9.60
C ASP A 336 -2.34 -7.94 -8.54
N ILE A 337 -2.25 -8.36 -7.27
CA ILE A 337 -2.82 -7.60 -6.16
C ILE A 337 -2.10 -6.24 -6.04
N TYR A 338 -0.76 -6.20 -6.13
CA TYR A 338 0.08 -4.98 -6.04
C TYR A 338 -0.12 -3.96 -7.17
N ASP A 339 -0.39 -4.44 -8.38
CA ASP A 339 -0.61 -3.58 -9.55
C ASP A 339 -2.05 -3.02 -9.54
N ARG A 340 -3.00 -3.68 -8.86
CA ARG A 340 -4.40 -3.20 -8.65
C ARG A 340 -4.59 -2.33 -7.41
N PHE A 341 -3.49 -1.99 -6.73
CA PHE A 341 -3.48 -1.96 -5.28
C PHE A 341 -3.86 -0.64 -4.64
N VAL A 342 -5.00 -0.73 -3.98
CA VAL A 342 -5.26 0.02 -2.77
C VAL A 342 -4.80 -0.84 -1.58
N VAL A 343 -3.49 -1.02 -1.37
CA VAL A 343 -3.01 -1.18 0.01
C VAL A 343 -2.68 0.22 0.46
N PRO A 344 -3.38 0.70 1.49
CA PRO A 344 -2.96 1.93 2.06
C PRO A 344 -1.62 1.67 2.73
N LEU A 345 -0.58 2.32 2.22
CA LEU A 345 0.75 2.28 2.81
C LEU A 345 0.62 2.88 4.19
N ARG A 346 0.57 2.07 5.24
CA ARG A 346 0.48 2.59 6.60
C ARG A 346 1.79 3.32 6.87
N ASP A 347 1.79 4.62 6.62
CA ASP A 347 2.91 5.52 6.88
C ASP A 347 3.08 5.70 8.39
N TYR A 348 1.97 5.57 9.13
CA TYR A 348 1.90 5.80 10.55
C TYR A 348 0.63 5.15 11.14
N ASN A 349 0.78 4.38 12.23
CA ASN A 349 -0.28 3.95 13.15
C ASN A 349 0.02 4.52 14.53
N HIS A 350 -0.86 5.38 15.03
CA HIS A 350 -0.59 6.06 16.29
C HIS A 350 -1.86 6.45 17.02
N ARG A 351 -1.71 6.65 18.33
CA ARG A 351 -2.75 7.29 19.12
C ARG A 351 -2.97 8.70 18.63
N VAL A 352 -4.23 9.13 18.65
CA VAL A 352 -4.55 10.55 18.61
C VAL A 352 -4.03 11.16 19.90
N GLU A 353 -3.01 12.01 19.80
CA GLU A 353 -2.32 12.60 20.96
C GLU A 353 -2.64 14.09 21.09
N LYS A 354 -2.71 14.55 22.34
CA LYS A 354 -2.82 15.97 22.70
C LYS A 354 -1.68 16.37 23.62
N GLN A 355 -1.48 17.68 23.75
CA GLN A 355 -0.65 18.22 24.82
C GLN A 355 -1.19 17.73 26.19
N GLY A 356 -0.49 16.78 26.82
CA GLY A 356 -0.88 16.16 28.09
C GLY A 356 -1.39 14.71 28.04
N GLY A 357 -1.42 14.03 26.88
CA GLY A 357 -1.66 12.58 26.79
C GLY A 357 -2.42 12.11 25.54
N SER A 358 -2.87 10.84 25.52
CA SER A 358 -3.70 10.30 24.43
C SER A 358 -5.17 10.72 24.56
N GLN A 359 -5.85 10.82 23.42
CA GLN A 359 -7.28 11.09 23.33
C GLN A 359 -8.08 9.80 23.48
N ASN A 360 -9.17 9.89 24.24
CA ASN A 360 -10.11 8.80 24.42
C ASN A 360 -11.49 9.22 23.89
N GLY A 361 -12.23 8.28 23.31
CA GLY A 361 -13.54 8.52 22.73
C GLY A 361 -14.17 7.24 22.18
N VAL A 362 -15.41 7.38 21.72
CA VAL A 362 -16.16 6.34 21.01
C VAL A 362 -16.91 6.98 19.85
N ASP A 363 -17.30 6.16 18.86
CA ASP A 363 -18.03 6.60 17.67
C ASP A 363 -17.27 7.74 16.95
N ALA A 364 -15.97 7.52 16.68
CA ALA A 364 -15.12 8.53 16.05
C ALA A 364 -15.38 8.61 14.53
N SER A 365 -15.20 9.80 13.97
CA SER A 365 -15.31 10.08 12.54
C SER A 365 -14.17 10.99 12.10
N VAL A 366 -13.64 10.76 10.90
CA VAL A 366 -12.54 11.53 10.31
C VAL A 366 -12.92 12.12 8.96
N SER A 367 -12.35 13.27 8.65
CA SER A 367 -12.44 13.91 7.34
C SER A 367 -11.12 14.64 7.01
N ILE A 368 -10.74 14.71 5.74
CA ILE A 368 -9.49 15.35 5.29
C ILE A 368 -9.74 16.48 4.28
N THR A 369 -9.11 17.62 4.51
CA THR A 369 -9.15 18.76 3.59
C THR A 369 -8.08 18.67 2.50
N ASP A 370 -8.33 19.37 1.39
CA ASP A 370 -7.34 19.55 0.30
C ASP A 370 -6.06 20.27 0.72
N ASP A 371 -6.02 20.94 1.88
CA ASP A 371 -4.81 21.53 2.44
C ASP A 371 -4.15 20.65 3.52
N LYS A 372 -4.41 19.34 3.49
CA LYS A 372 -3.82 18.31 4.37
C LYS A 372 -4.14 18.49 5.86
N ARG A 373 -5.28 19.10 6.20
CA ARG A 373 -5.77 19.14 7.57
C ARG A 373 -6.78 18.03 7.81
N ILE A 374 -6.66 17.43 8.98
CA ILE A 374 -7.52 16.34 9.43
C ILE A 374 -8.50 16.91 10.44
N VAL A 375 -9.79 16.66 10.24
CA VAL A 375 -10.84 16.92 11.22
C VAL A 375 -11.29 15.59 11.79
N GLU A 376 -11.24 15.48 13.11
CA GLU A 376 -11.73 14.33 13.85
C GLU A 376 -12.86 14.78 14.77
N VAL A 377 -13.91 13.98 14.89
CA VAL A 377 -14.97 14.17 15.88
C VAL A 377 -15.27 12.86 16.60
N HIS A 378 -15.59 12.94 17.88
CA HIS A 378 -16.00 11.78 18.67
C HIS A 378 -16.94 12.15 19.81
N LYS A 379 -17.58 11.12 20.38
CA LYS A 379 -18.24 11.22 21.69
C LYS A 379 -17.23 10.83 22.77
N ALA A 380 -17.20 11.59 23.86
CA ALA A 380 -16.36 11.28 25.01
C ALA A 380 -16.61 9.87 25.57
N GLU A 381 -15.60 9.34 26.25
CA GLU A 381 -15.58 8.02 26.84
C GLU A 381 -16.56 7.84 27.99
N GLY A 382 -17.05 6.60 28.16
CA GLY A 382 -17.99 6.21 29.22
C GLY A 382 -19.47 6.24 28.81
N PRO A 383 -20.32 5.45 29.49
CA PRO A 383 -21.70 5.21 29.07
C PRO A 383 -22.64 6.41 29.24
N PHE A 384 -22.31 7.34 30.17
CA PHE A 384 -23.15 8.51 30.50
C PHE A 384 -22.51 9.84 30.12
N ASN A 385 -21.35 9.80 29.48
CA ASN A 385 -20.68 10.99 28.99
C ASN A 385 -21.06 11.19 27.53
N HIS A 386 -21.86 12.22 27.28
CA HIS A 386 -22.35 12.54 25.94
C HIS A 386 -21.67 13.78 25.36
N ASN A 387 -20.57 14.24 25.96
CA ASN A 387 -19.84 15.40 25.45
C ASN A 387 -19.31 15.11 24.05
N LEU A 388 -19.57 16.03 23.12
CA LEU A 388 -19.00 15.99 21.77
C LEU A 388 -17.71 16.80 21.72
N TRP A 389 -16.72 16.21 21.07
CA TRP A 389 -15.38 16.76 20.92
C TRP A 389 -14.96 16.75 19.46
N TYR A 390 -14.02 17.63 19.15
CA TYR A 390 -13.34 17.63 17.86
C TYR A 390 -11.84 17.82 18.07
N SER A 391 -11.07 17.22 17.18
CA SER A 391 -9.63 17.46 17.05
C SER A 391 -9.28 17.88 15.64
N VAL A 392 -8.25 18.70 15.52
CA VAL A 392 -7.71 19.11 14.22
C VAL A 392 -6.20 18.93 14.22
N GLY A 393 -5.72 18.24 13.18
CA GLY A 393 -4.31 18.02 12.94
C GLY A 393 -3.91 18.38 11.51
N SER A 394 -2.61 18.35 11.24
CA SER A 394 -2.06 18.47 9.89
C SER A 394 -1.15 17.28 9.61
N ILE A 395 -1.45 16.56 8.53
CA ILE A 395 -0.65 15.41 8.13
C ILE A 395 0.66 15.87 7.49
N GLN A 396 1.76 15.31 8.01
CA GLN A 396 3.11 15.56 7.54
C GLN A 396 3.46 14.61 6.37
N ASP A 397 4.55 14.88 5.66
CA ASP A 397 4.93 14.07 4.49
C ASP A 397 5.32 12.62 4.83
N ASN A 398 5.61 12.33 6.11
CA ASN A 398 5.86 10.99 6.64
C ASN A 398 4.60 10.30 7.17
N GLY A 399 3.40 10.86 6.94
CA GLY A 399 2.11 10.37 7.43
C GLY A 399 1.78 10.72 8.88
N TYR A 400 2.73 11.19 9.69
CA TYR A 400 2.43 11.62 11.05
C TYR A 400 1.41 12.76 11.05
N ILE A 401 0.37 12.65 11.87
CA ILE A 401 -0.57 13.75 12.09
C ILE A 401 -0.11 14.55 13.30
N GLN A 402 0.27 15.80 13.04
CA GLN A 402 0.52 16.76 14.12
C GLN A 402 -0.81 17.35 14.59
N TRP A 403 -1.35 16.79 15.67
CA TRP A 403 -2.57 17.29 16.32
C TRP A 403 -2.29 18.62 17.02
N THR A 404 -3.14 19.61 16.77
CA THR A 404 -2.95 20.99 17.27
C THR A 404 -4.12 21.46 18.14
N THR A 405 -5.32 20.96 17.87
CA THR A 405 -6.54 21.33 18.58
C THR A 405 -7.25 20.08 19.06
N ASN A 406 -7.78 20.15 20.27
CA ASN A 406 -8.71 19.18 20.84
C ASN A 406 -9.65 19.91 21.80
N GLU A 407 -10.89 20.13 21.38
CA GLU A 407 -11.84 20.98 22.09
C GLU A 407 -13.26 20.40 22.06
N ARG A 408 -14.12 20.94 22.93
CA ARG A 408 -15.55 20.62 22.88
C ARG A 408 -16.22 21.35 21.73
N ILE A 409 -17.13 20.65 21.06
CA ILE A 409 -18.05 21.28 20.11
C ILE A 409 -18.96 22.23 20.90
N ASN A 410 -18.89 23.52 20.59
CA ASN A 410 -19.45 24.59 21.41
C ASN A 410 -20.10 25.76 20.64
N PRO A 411 -20.95 25.52 19.61
CA PRO A 411 -21.61 26.59 18.88
C PRO A 411 -22.33 27.58 19.81
N GLY A 412 -22.08 28.87 19.60
CA GLY A 412 -22.59 29.95 20.45
C GLY A 412 -22.01 29.96 21.87
N GLY A 413 -20.84 29.34 22.10
CA GLY A 413 -20.17 29.26 23.41
C GLY A 413 -20.75 28.23 24.37
N SER A 414 -21.71 27.42 23.93
CA SER A 414 -22.34 26.37 24.75
C SER A 414 -21.94 24.99 24.29
N ASN A 415 -21.19 24.31 25.14
CA ASN A 415 -20.81 22.92 25.05
C ASN A 415 -21.98 21.99 24.65
N LYS A 416 -21.78 21.17 23.61
CA LYS A 416 -22.81 20.29 23.06
C LYS A 416 -22.64 18.84 23.46
N ASN A 417 -23.79 18.18 23.58
CA ASN A 417 -23.89 16.76 23.88
C ASN A 417 -24.61 16.04 22.74
N GLY A 418 -24.29 14.76 22.59
CA GLY A 418 -24.88 13.88 21.60
C GLY A 418 -24.30 12.48 21.66
N VAL A 419 -24.82 11.61 20.81
CA VAL A 419 -24.27 10.28 20.56
C VAL A 419 -24.21 10.04 19.06
N GLN A 420 -23.35 9.10 18.64
CA GLN A 420 -23.20 8.72 17.23
C GLN A 420 -22.82 9.93 16.34
N PRO A 421 -21.76 10.69 16.68
CA PRO A 421 -21.33 11.79 15.83
C PRO A 421 -20.70 11.28 14.53
N ASN A 422 -20.88 12.04 13.48
CA ASN A 422 -20.16 11.91 12.22
C ASN A 422 -19.90 13.31 11.66
N SER A 423 -18.81 13.50 10.93
CA SER A 423 -18.47 14.78 10.31
C SER A 423 -18.02 14.64 8.87
N ASP A 424 -18.13 15.75 8.15
CA ASP A 424 -17.48 15.95 6.87
C ASP A 424 -17.08 17.42 6.69
N VAL A 425 -16.13 17.68 5.80
CA VAL A 425 -15.55 19.00 5.52
C VAL A 425 -15.44 19.26 4.03
N ALA A 426 -15.84 20.45 3.57
CA ALA A 426 -15.68 20.85 2.19
C ALA A 426 -15.20 22.30 2.04
N ASN A 427 -14.47 22.58 0.97
CA ASN A 427 -14.15 23.94 0.57
C ASN A 427 -15.34 24.54 -0.19
N ILE A 428 -16.03 25.50 0.44
CA ILE A 428 -17.18 26.19 -0.14
C ILE A 428 -16.83 27.67 -0.24
N ASN A 429 -16.74 28.20 -1.46
CA ASN A 429 -16.41 29.60 -1.74
C ASN A 429 -15.08 30.05 -1.10
N GLY A 430 -14.06 29.18 -1.08
CA GLY A 430 -12.74 29.50 -0.52
C GLY A 430 -12.65 29.36 1.00
N GLN A 431 -13.67 28.78 1.65
CA GLN A 431 -13.70 28.54 3.09
C GLN A 431 -13.95 27.06 3.37
N TYR A 432 -13.19 26.48 4.30
CA TYR A 432 -13.48 25.13 4.76
C TYR A 432 -14.63 25.16 5.77
N VAL A 433 -15.76 24.59 5.35
CA VAL A 433 -16.95 24.43 6.19
C VAL A 433 -16.97 23.01 6.72
N VAL A 434 -17.07 22.89 8.05
CA VAL A 434 -17.19 21.60 8.74
C VAL A 434 -18.63 21.44 9.19
N VAL A 435 -19.22 20.29 8.88
CA VAL A 435 -20.51 19.89 9.44
C VAL A 435 -20.27 18.67 10.32
N GLN A 436 -20.82 18.69 11.54
CA GLN A 436 -20.87 17.53 12.41
C GLN A 436 -22.33 17.24 12.75
N VAL A 437 -22.77 16.02 12.49
CA VAL A 437 -24.12 15.55 12.82
C VAL A 437 -24.10 14.59 14.00
N ASN A 438 -25.15 14.59 14.81
CA ASN A 438 -25.31 13.63 15.90
C ASN A 438 -26.78 13.35 16.18
N LYS A 439 -27.02 12.26 16.91
CA LYS A 439 -28.29 12.02 17.59
C LYS A 439 -28.29 12.73 18.95
N THR A 440 -29.46 13.22 19.37
CA THR A 440 -29.72 13.70 20.74
C THR A 440 -29.29 12.67 21.79
N ASP A 441 -28.75 13.16 22.91
CA ASP A 441 -28.41 12.36 24.08
C ASP A 441 -29.64 11.86 24.86
N GLY A 442 -29.47 10.85 25.71
CA GLY A 442 -30.56 10.26 26.48
C GLY A 442 -31.55 9.43 25.63
N THR A 443 -32.86 9.59 25.88
CA THR A 443 -33.93 8.78 25.25
C THR A 443 -34.50 9.37 23.97
N GLY A 444 -34.06 10.57 23.56
CA GLY A 444 -34.52 11.22 22.34
C GLY A 444 -34.01 10.53 21.07
N SER A 445 -34.70 10.77 19.95
CA SER A 445 -34.33 10.31 18.60
C SER A 445 -33.96 11.45 17.65
N GLY A 446 -34.02 12.72 18.09
CA GLY A 446 -33.78 13.88 17.24
C GLY A 446 -32.36 13.93 16.69
N LEU A 447 -32.22 14.33 15.43
CA LEU A 447 -30.92 14.55 14.79
C LEU A 447 -30.57 16.05 14.76
N TRP A 448 -29.29 16.35 14.95
CA TRP A 448 -28.73 17.70 15.02
C TRP A 448 -27.54 17.85 14.10
N ALA A 449 -27.31 19.07 13.61
CA ALA A 449 -26.15 19.48 12.85
C ALA A 449 -25.47 20.68 13.51
N ASN A 450 -24.17 20.58 13.77
CA ASN A 450 -23.31 21.71 14.12
C ASN A 450 -22.57 22.11 12.85
N ILE A 451 -22.65 23.39 12.46
CA ILE A 451 -21.95 23.90 11.27
C ILE A 451 -20.92 24.93 11.72
N GLY A 452 -19.67 24.76 11.28
CA GLY A 452 -18.54 25.59 11.66
C GLY A 452 -17.62 25.92 10.51
N ARG A 453 -16.71 26.87 10.74
CA ARG A 453 -15.60 27.21 9.84
C ARG A 453 -14.30 26.68 10.41
N LEU A 454 -13.55 25.94 9.59
CA LEU A 454 -12.19 25.53 9.93
C LEU A 454 -11.22 26.68 9.68
N GLU A 455 -10.67 27.23 10.76
CA GLU A 455 -9.82 28.41 10.75
C GLU A 455 -8.36 28.07 10.42
N SER A 456 -7.58 29.06 10.01
CA SER A 456 -6.17 28.89 9.61
C SER A 456 -5.24 28.45 10.75
N ASN A 457 -5.66 28.61 12.01
CA ASN A 457 -4.94 28.14 13.20
C ASN A 457 -5.34 26.72 13.62
N SER A 458 -6.03 25.98 12.74
CA SER A 458 -6.50 24.62 13.01
C SER A 458 -7.51 24.54 14.17
N THR A 459 -8.30 25.58 14.40
CA THR A 459 -9.48 25.51 15.29
C THR A 459 -10.77 25.54 14.45
N ILE A 460 -11.90 25.12 15.04
CA ILE A 460 -13.21 25.24 14.38
C ILE A 460 -14.03 26.30 15.11
N THR A 461 -14.38 27.37 14.40
CA THR A 461 -15.38 28.34 14.87
C THR A 461 -16.77 27.78 14.58
N TRP A 462 -17.43 27.20 15.59
CA TRP A 462 -18.79 26.68 15.48
C TRP A 462 -19.83 27.81 15.45
N MET A 463 -20.54 27.93 14.33
CA MET A 463 -21.43 29.06 14.06
C MET A 463 -22.88 28.76 14.45
N THR A 464 -23.37 27.56 14.13
CA THR A 464 -24.77 27.17 14.35
C THR A 464 -24.89 25.77 14.92
N ASN A 465 -26.07 25.51 15.50
CA ASN A 465 -26.51 24.22 16.01
C ASN A 465 -27.98 24.06 15.67
N GLU A 466 -28.26 23.29 14.63
CA GLU A 466 -29.58 23.18 14.02
C GLU A 466 -30.17 21.80 14.29
N ARG A 467 -31.44 21.76 14.69
CA ARG A 467 -32.19 20.51 14.69
C ARG A 467 -32.59 20.21 13.25
N ILE A 468 -32.09 19.10 12.72
CA ILE A 468 -32.33 18.71 11.33
C ILE A 468 -33.83 18.57 11.12
N SER A 469 -34.37 19.22 10.09
CA SER A 469 -35.80 19.21 9.80
C SER A 469 -36.08 19.31 8.31
N PHE A 470 -37.17 18.70 7.88
CA PHE A 470 -37.66 18.74 6.51
C PHE A 470 -39.14 19.13 6.53
N ASN A 471 -39.52 20.16 5.77
CA ASN A 471 -40.87 20.73 5.77
C ASN A 471 -41.40 21.05 7.19
N GLY A 472 -40.54 21.59 8.05
CA GLY A 472 -40.86 21.96 9.43
C GLY A 472 -41.02 20.78 10.39
N GLN A 473 -40.83 19.53 9.94
CA GLN A 473 -40.85 18.34 10.78
C GLN A 473 -39.43 17.95 11.16
N HIS A 474 -39.20 17.76 12.46
CA HIS A 474 -37.90 17.33 12.95
C HIS A 474 -37.57 15.91 12.48
N THR A 475 -36.31 15.73 12.13
CA THR A 475 -35.78 14.43 11.72
C THR A 475 -35.42 13.62 12.96
N GLU A 476 -35.86 12.38 12.95
CA GLU A 476 -35.60 11.42 14.01
C GLU A 476 -34.94 10.16 13.44
N GLY A 477 -33.98 9.62 14.18
CA GLY A 477 -33.25 8.42 13.80
C GLY A 477 -32.06 8.07 14.69
N THR A 478 -31.24 7.17 14.20
CA THR A 478 -29.96 6.75 14.78
C THR A 478 -28.90 6.64 13.69
N TRP A 479 -27.63 6.66 14.08
CA TRP A 479 -26.46 6.58 13.20
C TRP A 479 -26.54 7.58 12.02
N PRO A 480 -26.62 8.89 12.31
CA PRO A 480 -26.57 9.89 11.26
C PRO A 480 -25.15 9.99 10.68
N HIS A 481 -25.00 9.78 9.38
CA HIS A 481 -23.75 9.91 8.63
C HIS A 481 -23.96 10.87 7.46
N ILE A 482 -22.98 11.72 7.20
CA ILE A 482 -23.05 12.72 6.14
C ILE A 482 -21.90 12.57 5.14
N ALA A 483 -22.16 13.03 3.92
CA ALA A 483 -21.14 13.30 2.92
C ALA A 483 -21.43 14.63 2.22
N ILE A 484 -20.40 15.39 1.90
CA ILE A 484 -20.43 16.74 1.33
C ILE A 484 -19.60 16.76 0.05
N ASP A 485 -20.18 17.27 -1.02
CA ASP A 485 -19.49 17.50 -2.29
C ASP A 485 -19.84 18.89 -2.83
N GLY A 486 -18.85 19.78 -2.77
CA GLY A 486 -19.06 21.22 -2.94
C GLY A 486 -20.02 21.76 -1.89
N ASP A 487 -21.14 22.36 -2.33
CA ASP A 487 -22.20 22.85 -1.45
C ASP A 487 -23.33 21.83 -1.22
N ASN A 488 -23.27 20.64 -1.83
CA ASN A 488 -24.26 19.59 -1.64
C ASN A 488 -23.95 18.81 -0.36
N ILE A 489 -24.99 18.48 0.41
CA ILE A 489 -24.88 17.60 1.56
C ILE A 489 -25.91 16.48 1.46
N LEU A 490 -25.48 15.26 1.76
CA LEU A 490 -26.30 14.08 1.90
C LEU A 490 -26.19 13.56 3.33
N LEU A 491 -27.32 13.38 4.00
CA LEU A 491 -27.44 12.71 5.29
C LEU A 491 -28.07 11.33 5.06
N VAL A 492 -27.45 10.28 5.60
CA VAL A 492 -28.02 8.93 5.73
C VAL A 492 -28.21 8.61 7.21
N TYR A 493 -29.31 7.96 7.56
CA TYR A 493 -29.62 7.59 8.94
C TYR A 493 -30.61 6.42 9.00
N LEU A 494 -30.72 5.80 10.17
CA LEU A 494 -31.68 4.75 10.45
C LEU A 494 -32.93 5.28 11.13
N ASN A 495 -34.10 4.82 10.70
CA ASN A 495 -35.36 5.02 11.42
C ASN A 495 -36.19 3.73 11.36
N GLY A 496 -36.49 3.15 12.53
CA GLY A 496 -37.18 1.86 12.59
C GLY A 496 -36.44 0.71 11.89
N GLY A 497 -35.12 0.79 11.75
CA GLY A 497 -34.29 -0.17 11.03
C GLY A 497 -34.23 0.02 9.50
N ALA A 498 -35.06 0.90 8.95
CA ALA A 498 -34.98 1.30 7.54
C ALA A 498 -33.91 2.38 7.33
N LEU A 499 -33.25 2.33 6.18
CA LEU A 499 -32.29 3.34 5.76
C LEU A 499 -33.01 4.52 5.12
N HIS A 500 -32.77 5.71 5.65
CA HIS A 500 -33.33 6.97 5.17
C HIS A 500 -32.24 7.90 4.68
N TYR A 501 -32.63 8.82 3.81
CA TYR A 501 -31.75 9.90 3.38
C TYR A 501 -32.44 11.26 3.43
N GLN A 502 -31.63 12.31 3.58
CA GLN A 502 -32.00 13.70 3.27
C GLN A 502 -30.88 14.35 2.48
N THR A 503 -31.24 15.21 1.52
CA THR A 503 -30.27 16.02 0.77
C THR A 503 -30.57 17.49 0.99
N GLY A 504 -29.53 18.31 0.96
CA GLY A 504 -29.66 19.75 1.06
C GLY A 504 -28.48 20.48 0.45
N ARG A 505 -28.49 21.80 0.62
CA ARG A 505 -27.38 22.67 0.29
C ARG A 505 -26.87 23.41 1.51
N ILE A 506 -25.55 23.49 1.65
CA ILE A 506 -24.89 24.24 2.71
C ILE A 506 -24.79 25.70 2.29
N ASN A 507 -25.34 26.59 3.11
CA ASN A 507 -25.13 28.02 2.96
C ASN A 507 -23.90 28.43 3.79
N ALA A 508 -22.73 28.53 3.16
CA ALA A 508 -21.48 28.90 3.84
C ALA A 508 -21.43 30.35 4.38
N THR A 509 -22.36 31.22 3.96
CA THR A 509 -22.45 32.60 4.49
C THR A 509 -23.18 32.63 5.82
N ASN A 510 -24.28 31.89 5.92
CA ASN A 510 -25.15 31.88 7.11
C ASN A 510 -24.88 30.67 8.02
N TYR A 511 -24.07 29.71 7.57
CA TYR A 511 -23.77 28.45 8.25
C TYR A 511 -25.06 27.67 8.56
N THR A 512 -25.95 27.54 7.58
CA THR A 512 -27.23 26.82 7.68
C THR A 512 -27.34 25.76 6.60
N ILE A 513 -28.21 24.76 6.78
CA ILE A 513 -28.47 23.74 5.74
C ILE A 513 -29.92 23.86 5.25
N GLU A 514 -30.07 24.03 3.93
CA GLU A 514 -31.38 24.02 3.27
C GLU A 514 -31.71 22.61 2.77
N TRP A 515 -32.46 21.84 3.58
CA TRP A 515 -32.88 20.48 3.24
C TRP A 515 -33.98 20.48 2.16
N SER A 516 -33.71 19.86 1.02
CA SER A 516 -34.54 19.90 -0.19
C SER A 516 -35.21 18.57 -0.57
N SER A 517 -34.67 17.43 -0.14
CA SER A 517 -35.28 16.11 -0.39
C SER A 517 -35.14 15.19 0.80
N LYS A 518 -36.07 14.22 0.89
CA LYS A 518 -36.09 13.16 1.90
C LYS A 518 -36.68 11.89 1.30
N GLY A 519 -36.13 10.73 1.66
CA GLY A 519 -36.69 9.44 1.24
C GLY A 519 -36.08 8.25 1.98
N THR A 520 -36.23 7.07 1.40
CA THR A 520 -35.56 5.82 1.80
C THR A 520 -34.39 5.55 0.87
N VAL A 521 -33.33 4.92 1.38
CA VAL A 521 -32.19 4.45 0.57
C VAL A 521 -32.61 3.14 -0.10
N ASN A 522 -33.06 3.22 -1.35
CA ASN A 522 -33.53 2.09 -2.16
C ASN A 522 -34.42 1.05 -1.44
N ASN A 523 -35.27 1.53 -0.52
CA ASN A 523 -36.11 0.70 0.38
C ASN A 523 -35.34 -0.38 1.16
N GLN A 524 -34.07 -0.15 1.44
CA GLN A 524 -33.20 -1.05 2.19
C GLN A 524 -33.35 -0.84 3.70
N SER A 525 -33.01 -1.89 4.44
CA SER A 525 -32.94 -1.90 5.91
C SER A 525 -31.60 -2.49 6.34
N GLY A 526 -31.11 -2.06 7.49
CA GLY A 526 -29.83 -2.51 8.01
C GLY A 526 -29.44 -1.82 9.30
N GLU A 527 -28.16 -1.88 9.60
CA GLU A 527 -27.53 -1.23 10.75
C GLU A 527 -26.20 -0.61 10.35
N ARG A 528 -25.76 0.39 11.14
CA ARG A 528 -24.45 1.07 10.99
C ARG A 528 -24.17 1.57 9.56
N PRO A 529 -25.03 2.44 9.00
CA PRO A 529 -24.77 2.98 7.68
C PRO A 529 -23.63 3.98 7.70
N ASP A 530 -22.92 4.06 6.58
CA ASP A 530 -22.02 5.15 6.24
C ASP A 530 -22.24 5.56 4.77
N VAL A 531 -21.80 6.75 4.39
CA VAL A 531 -22.08 7.31 3.06
C VAL A 531 -20.89 8.10 2.51
N ALA A 532 -20.63 7.93 1.21
CA ALA A 532 -19.73 8.77 0.44
C ALA A 532 -20.46 9.43 -0.73
N LEU A 533 -20.06 10.65 -1.08
CA LEU A 533 -20.58 11.45 -2.18
C LEU A 533 -19.42 12.07 -2.96
N GLN A 534 -19.36 11.84 -4.27
CA GLN A 534 -18.38 12.47 -5.16
C GLN A 534 -18.93 12.59 -6.58
N ASP A 535 -18.82 13.78 -7.17
CA ASP A 535 -19.28 14.08 -8.53
C ASP A 535 -20.75 13.63 -8.76
N GLY A 536 -21.57 13.81 -7.72
CA GLY A 536 -22.97 13.36 -7.70
C GLY A 536 -23.19 11.85 -7.61
N LYS A 537 -22.15 11.01 -7.58
CA LYS A 537 -22.26 9.57 -7.28
C LYS A 537 -22.34 9.37 -5.78
N ILE A 538 -23.29 8.54 -5.35
CA ILE A 538 -23.53 8.20 -3.96
C ILE A 538 -23.26 6.72 -3.75
N ILE A 539 -22.59 6.40 -2.65
CA ILE A 539 -22.44 5.03 -2.15
C ILE A 539 -22.81 5.03 -0.68
N VAL A 540 -23.78 4.20 -0.33
CA VAL A 540 -24.18 3.95 1.05
C VAL A 540 -23.76 2.53 1.39
N VAL A 541 -22.92 2.35 2.40
CA VAL A 541 -22.57 1.03 2.94
C VAL A 541 -23.30 0.81 4.26
N TYR A 542 -23.63 -0.44 4.57
CA TYR A 542 -24.37 -0.81 5.77
C TYR A 542 -24.25 -2.32 6.02
N ARG A 543 -24.61 -2.75 7.23
CA ARG A 543 -24.72 -4.17 7.57
C ARG A 543 -26.16 -4.64 7.46
N SER A 544 -26.38 -5.79 6.82
CA SER A 544 -27.70 -6.42 6.70
C SER A 544 -27.58 -7.93 6.88
N ASN A 545 -28.27 -8.50 7.87
CA ASN A 545 -28.21 -9.93 8.21
C ASN A 545 -26.76 -10.44 8.37
N SER A 546 -25.95 -9.71 9.14
CA SER A 546 -24.50 -9.91 9.31
C SER A 546 -23.61 -9.60 8.12
N LYS A 547 -24.19 -9.42 6.92
CA LYS A 547 -23.44 -9.19 5.68
C LYS A 547 -23.15 -7.72 5.43
N LEU A 548 -21.95 -7.44 4.95
CA LEU A 548 -21.57 -6.15 4.41
C LEU A 548 -22.34 -5.91 3.10
N SER A 549 -23.06 -4.80 3.05
CA SER A 549 -24.00 -4.45 1.98
C SER A 549 -23.78 -3.03 1.50
N TYR A 550 -24.14 -2.76 0.26
CA TYR A 550 -24.03 -1.43 -0.33
C TYR A 550 -25.28 -1.07 -1.15
N THR A 551 -25.49 0.23 -1.34
CA THR A 551 -26.46 0.80 -2.27
C THR A 551 -25.85 2.00 -2.99
N THR A 552 -25.98 2.05 -4.32
CA THR A 552 -25.50 3.16 -5.14
C THR A 552 -26.63 4.08 -5.59
N GLY A 553 -26.34 5.35 -5.78
CA GLY A 553 -27.30 6.34 -6.26
C GLY A 553 -26.65 7.52 -6.97
N THR A 554 -27.45 8.34 -7.65
CA THR A 554 -27.00 9.61 -8.24
C THR A 554 -27.78 10.78 -7.64
N LEU A 555 -27.07 11.78 -7.11
CA LEU A 555 -27.64 13.05 -6.72
C LEU A 555 -27.92 13.89 -7.97
N ASN A 556 -29.20 14.18 -8.22
CA ASN A 556 -29.60 15.03 -9.33
C ASN A 556 -29.49 16.51 -8.94
N ALA A 557 -29.39 17.38 -9.96
CA ALA A 557 -29.31 18.84 -9.76
C ALA A 557 -30.51 19.44 -8.99
N ASN A 558 -31.66 18.76 -9.00
CA ASN A 558 -32.86 19.15 -8.25
C ASN A 558 -32.84 18.68 -6.78
N GLY A 559 -31.74 18.09 -6.31
CA GLY A 559 -31.58 17.55 -4.96
C GLY A 559 -32.18 16.15 -4.76
N GLN A 560 -32.86 15.56 -5.74
CA GLN A 560 -33.40 14.21 -5.60
C GLN A 560 -32.33 13.14 -5.84
N VAL A 561 -32.39 12.04 -5.10
CA VAL A 561 -31.52 10.87 -5.34
C VAL A 561 -32.23 9.87 -6.23
N ALA A 562 -31.58 9.50 -7.34
CA ALA A 562 -31.94 8.33 -8.15
C ALA A 562 -31.13 7.13 -7.65
N TRP A 563 -31.77 6.22 -6.92
CA TRP A 563 -31.14 4.98 -6.45
C TRP A 563 -31.03 3.95 -7.57
N HIS A 564 -29.96 3.16 -7.56
CA HIS A 564 -29.64 2.18 -8.59
C HIS A 564 -29.52 0.77 -7.99
N THR A 565 -28.30 0.30 -7.75
CA THR A 565 -27.99 -1.07 -7.35
C THR A 565 -27.94 -1.18 -5.83
N SER A 566 -28.49 -2.26 -5.28
CA SER A 566 -28.20 -2.72 -3.92
C SER A 566 -27.65 -4.15 -3.98
N GLY A 567 -26.62 -4.44 -3.19
CA GLY A 567 -25.94 -5.74 -3.21
C GLY A 567 -25.16 -6.01 -1.93
N ASN A 568 -24.53 -7.19 -1.86
CA ASN A 568 -23.56 -7.53 -0.82
C ASN A 568 -22.13 -7.44 -1.36
N MET A 569 -21.16 -7.23 -0.47
CA MET A 569 -19.73 -7.23 -0.79
C MET A 569 -19.24 -8.68 -0.84
N GLN A 570 -19.61 -9.40 -1.89
CA GLN A 570 -19.26 -10.82 -2.10
C GLN A 570 -19.65 -11.78 -0.94
N GLY A 571 -20.73 -11.48 -0.24
CA GLY A 571 -21.22 -12.32 0.87
C GLY A 571 -20.36 -12.28 2.13
N GLN A 572 -19.49 -11.30 2.28
CA GLN A 572 -18.67 -11.10 3.46
C GLN A 572 -19.48 -10.68 4.68
N ASP A 573 -19.06 -11.16 5.85
CA ASP A 573 -19.54 -10.69 7.15
C ASP A 573 -18.64 -9.57 7.68
N GLY A 574 -19.17 -8.78 8.60
CA GLY A 574 -18.43 -7.69 9.24
C GLY A 574 -19.32 -6.81 10.10
N LYS A 575 -18.75 -5.77 10.71
CA LYS A 575 -19.42 -4.78 11.57
C LYS A 575 -18.92 -3.38 11.24
N ASP A 576 -19.75 -2.38 11.49
CA ASP A 576 -19.39 -0.95 11.41
C ASP A 576 -18.68 -0.57 10.09
N PRO A 577 -19.31 -0.80 8.91
CA PRO A 577 -18.70 -0.46 7.62
C PRO A 577 -18.59 1.06 7.42
N THR A 578 -17.52 1.51 6.78
CA THR A 578 -17.27 2.90 6.37
C THR A 578 -16.67 2.95 4.97
N VAL A 579 -16.95 3.98 4.17
CA VAL A 579 -16.59 4.02 2.74
C VAL A 579 -16.04 5.36 2.29
N ALA A 580 -15.04 5.34 1.42
CA ALA A 580 -14.53 6.53 0.73
C ALA A 580 -14.29 6.26 -0.76
N PHE A 581 -14.42 7.30 -1.58
CA PHE A 581 -14.01 7.25 -2.97
C PHE A 581 -12.48 7.30 -3.09
N VAL A 582 -11.94 6.51 -4.02
CA VAL A 582 -10.51 6.46 -4.32
C VAL A 582 -10.34 6.85 -5.78
N GLY A 583 -10.12 8.14 -6.01
CA GLY A 583 -10.20 8.71 -7.35
C GLY A 583 -11.58 8.54 -7.97
N SER A 584 -11.68 8.50 -9.30
CA SER A 584 -12.97 8.52 -10.01
C SER A 584 -13.58 7.14 -10.30
N ASN A 585 -12.79 6.07 -10.14
CA ASN A 585 -13.10 4.71 -10.61
C ASN A 585 -12.95 3.62 -9.55
N LYS A 586 -12.48 3.94 -8.34
CA LYS A 586 -12.34 2.97 -7.24
C LYS A 586 -12.97 3.49 -5.96
N VAL A 587 -13.22 2.57 -5.04
CA VAL A 587 -13.66 2.84 -3.67
C VAL A 587 -12.93 1.94 -2.70
N ILE A 588 -12.79 2.42 -1.48
CA ILE A 588 -12.36 1.63 -0.34
C ILE A 588 -13.47 1.59 0.69
N GLU A 589 -13.73 0.42 1.23
CA GLU A 589 -14.55 0.22 2.42
C GLU A 589 -13.68 -0.36 3.53
N LEU A 590 -13.87 0.10 4.77
CA LEU A 590 -13.30 -0.53 5.96
C LEU A 590 -14.43 -1.08 6.83
N HIS A 591 -14.16 -2.16 7.54
CA HIS A 591 -15.06 -2.71 8.55
C HIS A 591 -14.30 -3.37 9.68
N THR A 592 -14.99 -3.59 10.80
CA THR A 592 -14.51 -4.44 11.89
C THR A 592 -14.91 -5.89 11.63
N SER A 593 -13.96 -6.83 11.71
CA SER A 593 -14.23 -8.27 11.65
C SER A 593 -15.21 -8.71 12.73
N GLU A 594 -16.16 -9.55 12.35
CA GLU A 594 -17.19 -10.06 13.23
C GLU A 594 -16.65 -11.00 14.32
N ASN A 595 -15.52 -11.66 14.05
CA ASN A 595 -14.92 -12.70 14.89
C ASN A 595 -13.71 -12.22 15.68
N THR A 596 -12.87 -11.38 15.08
CA THR A 596 -11.55 -11.03 15.64
C THR A 596 -11.48 -9.60 16.15
N GLY A 597 -12.38 -8.73 15.71
CA GLY A 597 -12.31 -7.29 16.01
C GLY A 597 -11.20 -6.56 15.26
N LEU A 598 -10.47 -7.23 14.37
CA LEU A 598 -9.50 -6.58 13.48
C LEU A 598 -10.19 -5.63 12.51
N ILE A 599 -9.47 -4.64 11.97
CA ILE A 599 -10.00 -3.81 10.89
C ILE A 599 -9.64 -4.47 9.58
N TRP A 600 -10.61 -4.59 8.69
CA TRP A 600 -10.50 -5.17 7.36
C TRP A 600 -10.91 -4.13 6.33
N TYR A 601 -10.50 -4.34 5.08
CA TYR A 601 -10.88 -3.46 4.00
C TYR A 601 -11.28 -4.22 2.74
N ASN A 602 -12.22 -3.61 2.02
CA ASN A 602 -12.65 -4.00 0.70
C ASN A 602 -12.29 -2.95 -0.34
N ILE A 603 -11.86 -3.41 -1.52
CA ILE A 603 -11.67 -2.55 -2.69
C ILE A 603 -12.74 -2.86 -3.72
N GLY A 604 -13.37 -1.81 -4.21
CA GLY A 604 -14.39 -1.90 -5.25
C GLY A 604 -13.99 -1.12 -6.49
N GLU A 605 -14.09 -1.75 -7.65
CA GLU A 605 -14.02 -1.05 -8.93
C GLU A 605 -15.41 -0.56 -9.34
N LEU A 606 -15.49 0.73 -9.68
CA LEU A 606 -16.75 1.39 -10.04
C LEU A 606 -17.15 1.05 -11.49
N GLN A 607 -17.83 -0.07 -11.65
CA GLN A 607 -18.54 -0.45 -12.87
C GLN A 607 -19.94 0.17 -12.89
N TRP A 608 -19.98 1.50 -12.83
CA TRP A 608 -21.16 2.29 -12.48
C TRP A 608 -22.43 1.86 -13.26
N PRO A 609 -23.58 1.64 -12.60
CA PRO A 609 -23.86 1.88 -11.17
C PRO A 609 -23.50 0.71 -10.23
N ASN A 610 -22.88 -0.35 -10.74
CA ASN A 610 -22.44 -1.48 -9.93
C ASN A 610 -21.04 -1.23 -9.35
N ILE A 611 -20.71 -1.98 -8.30
CA ILE A 611 -19.37 -2.05 -7.74
C ILE A 611 -18.90 -3.49 -7.83
N ALA A 612 -17.80 -3.70 -8.54
CA ALA A 612 -17.09 -4.97 -8.54
C ALA A 612 -16.15 -4.98 -7.34
N TRP A 613 -16.63 -5.54 -6.23
CA TRP A 613 -15.81 -5.79 -5.04
C TRP A 613 -14.84 -6.92 -5.35
N GLU A 614 -13.56 -6.77 -5.02
CA GLU A 614 -12.52 -7.73 -5.40
C GLU A 614 -11.80 -8.37 -4.21
N ASN A 615 -11.62 -7.64 -3.12
CA ASN A 615 -10.64 -7.96 -2.08
C ASN A 615 -11.24 -7.85 -0.69
N ASN A 616 -10.80 -8.68 0.25
CA ASN A 616 -11.09 -8.56 1.68
C ASN A 616 -9.85 -8.89 2.50
N TYR A 617 -9.13 -7.88 2.96
CA TYR A 617 -7.84 -8.06 3.61
C TYR A 617 -7.80 -7.34 4.95
N VAL A 618 -6.93 -7.80 5.84
CA VAL A 618 -6.73 -7.13 7.13
C VAL A 618 -6.06 -5.77 6.90
N TRP A 619 -6.71 -4.70 7.33
CA TRP A 619 -6.19 -3.35 7.36
C TRP A 619 -5.33 -3.10 8.60
N ASP A 620 -5.82 -3.52 9.77
CA ASP A 620 -5.20 -3.30 11.07
C ASP A 620 -5.28 -4.54 11.97
N SER A 621 -4.15 -4.93 12.55
CA SER A 621 -4.08 -5.93 13.63
C SER A 621 -4.63 -5.45 14.96
N GLY A 622 -4.76 -4.14 15.14
CA GLY A 622 -5.42 -3.59 16.29
C GLY A 622 -6.83 -4.17 16.39
N THR A 623 -7.13 -4.87 17.49
CA THR A 623 -8.53 -5.08 17.85
C THR A 623 -9.15 -3.71 18.05
N SER A 624 -10.19 -3.41 17.31
CA SER A 624 -10.79 -2.10 17.17
C SER A 624 -12.30 -2.20 16.94
N SER A 625 -13.00 -1.10 17.10
CA SER A 625 -14.42 -0.97 16.73
C SER A 625 -14.66 0.40 16.11
N THR A 626 -15.67 0.48 15.24
CA THR A 626 -16.13 1.73 14.59
C THR A 626 -15.02 2.48 13.86
N PRO A 627 -14.42 1.91 12.80
CA PRO A 627 -13.54 2.65 11.92
C PRO A 627 -14.33 3.73 11.16
N SER A 628 -13.64 4.82 10.80
CA SER A 628 -14.10 5.84 9.86
C SER A 628 -12.96 6.14 8.91
N VAL A 629 -13.24 6.24 7.61
CA VAL A 629 -12.23 6.42 6.56
C VAL A 629 -12.54 7.64 5.71
N ASP A 630 -11.49 8.35 5.27
CA ASP A 630 -11.61 9.39 4.24
C ASP A 630 -10.36 9.42 3.34
N TYR A 631 -10.48 9.97 2.15
CA TYR A 631 -9.42 10.01 1.13
C TYR A 631 -9.31 11.36 0.43
N ASN A 632 -8.11 11.92 0.43
CA ASN A 632 -7.77 13.09 -0.36
C ASN A 632 -7.08 12.71 -1.68
N ALA A 633 -7.80 12.88 -2.80
CA ALA A 633 -7.28 12.55 -4.13
C ALA A 633 -6.15 13.48 -4.60
N ALA A 634 -6.16 14.76 -4.21
CA ALA A 634 -5.16 15.74 -4.65
C ALA A 634 -3.75 15.41 -4.11
N HIS A 635 -3.69 14.83 -2.92
CA HIS A 635 -2.44 14.45 -2.25
C HIS A 635 -2.21 12.95 -2.19
N ASN A 636 -3.17 12.15 -2.66
CA ASN A 636 -3.17 10.70 -2.55
C ASN A 636 -2.99 10.22 -1.10
N ILE A 637 -3.81 10.76 -0.19
CA ILE A 637 -3.75 10.47 1.24
C ILE A 637 -5.03 9.75 1.66
N LEU A 638 -4.90 8.52 2.16
CA LEU A 638 -5.95 7.83 2.90
C LEU A 638 -5.72 8.05 4.40
N ILE A 639 -6.80 8.27 5.13
CA ILE A 639 -6.79 8.28 6.58
C ILE A 639 -7.93 7.41 7.10
N ASP A 640 -7.68 6.64 8.16
CA ASP A 640 -8.73 6.12 9.01
C ASP A 640 -8.50 6.52 10.46
N ILE A 641 -9.61 6.60 11.19
CA ILE A 641 -9.61 6.67 12.64
C ILE A 641 -10.48 5.58 13.21
N HIS A 642 -10.09 5.06 14.36
CA HIS A 642 -10.82 4.01 15.03
C HIS A 642 -10.54 4.00 16.54
N LYS A 643 -11.40 3.31 17.28
CA LYS A 643 -11.24 3.13 18.73
C LYS A 643 -10.64 1.75 19.01
N ALA A 644 -9.60 1.68 19.83
CA ALA A 644 -9.06 0.40 20.31
C ALA A 644 -10.15 -0.44 21.00
N ALA A 645 -10.12 -1.77 20.86
CA ALA A 645 -11.15 -2.63 21.45
C ALA A 645 -11.01 -2.73 22.98
N ALA A 646 -9.78 -2.70 23.49
CA ALA A 646 -9.50 -2.91 24.92
C ALA A 646 -9.71 -1.69 25.81
N ASN A 647 -9.74 -0.48 25.25
CA ASN A 647 -9.92 0.78 25.99
C ASN A 647 -10.54 1.85 25.08
N ASP A 648 -10.83 3.03 25.60
CA ASP A 648 -11.43 4.11 24.81
C ASP A 648 -10.39 4.93 24.03
N ALA A 649 -9.13 4.51 23.91
CA ALA A 649 -8.13 5.28 23.17
C ALA A 649 -8.44 5.30 21.66
N LEU A 650 -8.31 6.48 21.07
CA LEU A 650 -8.45 6.68 19.63
C LEU A 650 -7.10 6.52 18.93
N TRP A 651 -7.13 5.85 17.79
CA TRP A 651 -5.99 5.54 16.94
C TRP A 651 -6.31 5.92 15.51
N TYR A 652 -5.31 6.32 14.76
CA TYR A 652 -5.43 6.57 13.33
C TYR A 652 -4.41 5.75 12.56
N ASN A 653 -4.75 5.43 11.31
CA ASN A 653 -3.74 5.15 10.30
C ASN A 653 -3.78 6.19 9.21
N SER A 654 -2.63 6.45 8.62
CA SER A 654 -2.53 7.28 7.42
C SER A 654 -1.71 6.56 6.37
N GLY A 655 -1.98 6.85 5.11
CA GLY A 655 -1.25 6.23 4.02
C GLY A 655 -1.53 6.78 2.64
N LYS A 656 -0.99 6.10 1.64
CA LYS A 656 -1.18 6.42 0.22
C LYS A 656 -1.71 5.23 -0.53
N ILE A 657 -2.36 5.49 -1.67
CA ILE A 657 -2.91 4.47 -2.55
C ILE A 657 -2.04 4.34 -3.80
N ASN A 658 -1.69 3.13 -4.23
CA ASN A 658 -1.01 2.95 -5.51
C ASN A 658 -2.03 3.03 -6.66
N LEU A 659 -2.18 4.22 -7.23
CA LEU A 659 -3.04 4.48 -8.38
C LEU A 659 -2.28 4.16 -9.68
N GLN A 660 -2.04 2.88 -9.98
CA GLN A 660 -1.61 2.47 -11.32
C GLN A 660 -2.78 2.15 -12.24
#